data_AF-A0A9P5NGE6-F1
#
_entry.id   AF-A0A9P5NGE6-F1
#
_cell.length_a   1.000
_cell.length_b   1.000
_cell.length_c   1.000
_cell.angle_alpha   90.00
_cell.angle_beta   90.00
_cell.angle_gamma   90.00
#
_symmetry.space_group_name_H-M   'P 1'
#
loop_
_entity.id
_entity.type
_entity.pdbx_description
1 polymer ?
#
loop_
_entity_poly.entity_id
_entity_poly.type
_entity_poly.pdbx_seq_one_letter_code
_entity_poly.pdbx_strand_id
1 'polypeptide(L)'
;MIRTGRAAALYTLSLGLFVHAQTCENYGVINGSSCACPSGFGGSDCSQPGCGGTIFQGAQRPLASLSGSFANLTASSCSCQSGWTGTGCNVCTTTSACQIAFSAAGTVTPDSANLNGQQGNETMICNSQARVYASSQMSCQVNNPTLQALYPLSSTLNIQRTLQPSLSPIPNATSFGGAGTAFAQLFYDGIEQFYCQADSCTQDLATPGSGGANWQCSNLQCTCRPNATFCGGVPAQNLTSAINKLAGTLDVDCGAVDNSTNTASCNFKQATLQSLFGADGLTLNGCTFGECVRQNVIDGGGGNTSAPTTSTSKSLPAGVIAGLAVVGGLAALALFFLALGLIAQRKARKSAVEIERTRASVVWSGLSYIIPGRKDRFFRSRKGDPSGVNNDKVILDNVSGTVRPGQMMAILGPSGAGKTTLVEILAGKSKSGIISGRFDVIPEDHTLDRPLRVGLVPQQDILPPTLTVFEALLFAARLRLPENITDKEKQERVEVLLDKLGISAITNTRIGDVTGGKARGISGGEMRRVTIGLELISSPDVLLLDEPTSGLDSVSAARIADVLHAIAHDPVNPTPVIASIHQPSSQLYHKFDLVVVLAHGRALYSGPGSFAPAQYFSNAAPGAVPPYQQGYNVAEYLLEVASEPPVSLFQMEPSVTTSTVASDAVLLAGSPDRRTSSEIQKNHTASHEESAEKESARQFESRRPRVTSHIGLPGYATTFLTQFQYLCGREWKILKRDKTLFLTHLVVAAILGVFCGGLYFNTGITIAGFQSRVGCLFFLGALIAFSSLSALYNMVEIRPLFLRERSSAYYSPTAWLLSRFFFDVIPLRLIPTIVVSTITYWMAGLAPEAVHFFKFLLILVLYSLAITLFNFLLGTLFQNGGIAILLSALSALYQMTFAGFFVHLNDIPPVLRWLQWICPLKYTLEALSVNEVSSGLMIVDSLQGVPVDISASLIMNLLFGFGDNNYYRDVLILMAFIIGFGVGVIAVVWFNVRERR
;
A
#
# COMPACT_ATOMS: atom_id res chain seq x y z
N MET A 1 51.69 33.36 -29.15
CA MET A 1 50.79 33.46 -27.98
C MET A 1 50.81 32.07 -27.32
N ILE A 2 51.58 31.78 -26.26
CA ILE A 2 51.72 32.44 -24.94
C ILE A 2 50.36 32.40 -24.22
N ARG A 3 50.19 31.74 -23.05
CA ARG A 3 51.11 31.63 -21.89
C ARG A 3 51.56 30.22 -21.48
N THR A 4 52.85 30.13 -21.17
CA THR A 4 53.51 29.15 -20.29
C THR A 4 53.90 29.85 -18.97
N GLY A 5 54.36 29.10 -17.94
CA GLY A 5 54.65 29.61 -16.58
C GLY A 5 56.14 29.80 -16.25
N ARG A 6 56.52 29.45 -15.00
CA ARG A 6 57.82 29.62 -14.29
C ARG A 6 58.11 31.04 -13.77
N ALA A 7 58.95 31.27 -12.74
CA ALA A 7 59.43 30.45 -11.60
C ALA A 7 60.30 31.34 -10.66
N ALA A 8 60.73 30.77 -9.53
CA ALA A 8 61.81 31.24 -8.62
C ALA A 8 61.49 32.45 -7.70
N ALA A 9 62.10 32.58 -6.51
CA ALA A 9 62.71 31.60 -5.59
C ALA A 9 63.07 32.33 -4.27
N LEU A 10 63.04 31.65 -3.12
CA LEU A 10 64.02 31.86 -2.03
C LEU A 10 63.90 30.78 -0.95
N TYR A 11 64.98 30.00 -0.79
CA TYR A 11 65.21 29.07 0.32
C TYR A 11 65.77 29.84 1.52
N THR A 12 65.38 29.45 2.74
CA THR A 12 66.26 29.50 3.91
C THR A 12 66.09 28.22 4.72
N LEU A 13 67.19 27.66 5.22
CA LEU A 13 67.20 26.39 5.96
C LEU A 13 66.83 26.61 7.44
N SER A 14 66.11 25.65 8.00
CA SER A 14 66.23 25.30 9.42
C SER A 14 66.18 23.78 9.55
N LEU A 15 67.27 23.15 10.00
CA LEU A 15 67.27 21.73 10.36
C LEU A 15 66.36 21.52 11.57
N GLY A 16 65.22 20.87 11.36
CA GLY A 16 64.40 20.28 12.42
C GLY A 16 64.54 18.77 12.38
N LEU A 17 64.90 18.15 13.51
CA LEU A 17 64.99 16.70 13.63
C LEU A 17 63.61 16.05 13.38
N PHE A 18 63.51 15.19 12.37
CA PHE A 18 62.36 14.30 12.20
C PHE A 18 62.38 13.23 13.30
N VAL A 19 61.75 13.51 14.42
CA VAL A 19 61.34 12.48 15.38
C VAL A 19 60.30 11.60 14.67
N HIS A 20 60.62 10.33 14.43
CA HIS A 20 59.61 9.37 13.99
C HIS A 20 58.54 9.26 15.06
N ALA A 21 57.27 9.46 14.69
CA ALA A 21 56.15 9.16 15.57
C ALA A 21 56.12 7.65 15.79
N GLN A 22 56.46 7.22 17.00
CA GLN A 22 56.58 5.81 17.38
C GLN A 22 55.18 5.18 17.46
N THR A 23 54.93 4.16 16.65
CA THR A 23 53.64 3.46 16.57
C THR A 23 53.66 2.20 17.43
N CYS A 24 52.85 2.16 18.48
CA CYS A 24 52.69 0.99 19.32
C CYS A 24 51.92 -0.12 18.59
N GLU A 25 52.44 -1.34 18.56
CA GLU A 25 51.71 -2.54 18.14
C GLU A 25 50.78 -3.03 19.27
N ASN A 26 49.94 -4.04 18.98
CA ASN A 26 49.08 -4.69 19.98
C ASN A 26 48.14 -3.72 20.73
N TYR A 27 47.69 -2.66 20.06
CA TYR A 27 46.90 -1.55 20.62
C TYR A 27 47.52 -0.90 21.88
N GLY A 28 48.86 -0.94 22.00
CA GLY A 28 49.58 -0.24 23.07
C GLY A 28 49.31 1.26 23.07
N VAL A 29 49.28 1.87 24.25
CA VAL A 29 49.00 3.31 24.41
C VAL A 29 50.31 4.07 24.52
N ILE A 30 50.51 5.13 23.73
CA ILE A 30 51.73 5.95 23.78
C ILE A 30 51.81 6.65 25.15
N ASN A 31 52.90 6.40 25.88
CA ASN A 31 53.20 7.00 27.17
C ASN A 31 54.60 7.64 27.15
N GLY A 32 54.66 8.91 26.73
CA GLY A 32 55.92 9.61 26.49
C GLY A 32 56.67 9.03 25.28
N SER A 33 57.93 8.65 25.47
CA SER A 33 58.79 8.01 24.45
C SER A 33 58.78 6.47 24.54
N SER A 34 57.69 5.88 25.02
CA SER A 34 57.54 4.44 25.22
C SER A 34 56.08 4.02 25.13
N CYS A 35 55.82 2.78 24.71
CA CYS A 35 54.47 2.25 24.65
C CYS A 35 54.07 1.54 25.95
N ALA A 36 52.87 1.80 26.46
CA ALA A 36 52.23 1.04 27.53
C ALA A 36 51.53 -0.18 26.91
N CYS A 37 52.03 -1.38 27.23
CA CYS A 37 51.66 -2.62 26.54
C CYS A 37 50.56 -3.42 27.24
N PRO A 38 49.84 -4.29 26.50
CA PRO A 38 49.02 -5.34 27.10
C PRO A 38 49.80 -6.19 28.10
N SER A 39 49.12 -6.66 29.14
CA SER A 39 49.76 -7.53 30.13
C SER A 39 50.22 -8.82 29.47
N GLY A 40 51.52 -9.10 29.58
CA GLY A 40 52.18 -10.20 28.86
C GLY A 40 52.96 -9.78 27.62
N PHE A 41 53.02 -8.48 27.28
CA PHE A 41 53.84 -7.90 26.20
C PHE A 41 54.75 -6.79 26.72
N GLY A 42 55.80 -6.48 25.97
CA GLY A 42 56.75 -5.41 26.29
C GLY A 42 57.65 -5.04 25.11
N GLY A 43 58.80 -4.45 25.44
CA GLY A 43 59.68 -3.77 24.47
C GLY A 43 59.26 -2.32 24.22
N SER A 44 59.99 -1.62 23.36
CA SER A 44 59.74 -0.20 23.03
C SER A 44 58.35 0.03 22.41
N ASP A 45 57.89 -0.92 21.61
CA ASP A 45 56.74 -0.79 20.70
C ASP A 45 55.62 -1.82 20.95
N CYS A 46 55.67 -2.55 22.08
CA CYS A 46 54.73 -3.64 22.43
C CYS A 46 54.65 -4.81 21.42
N SER A 47 55.65 -4.93 20.55
CA SER A 47 55.74 -5.96 19.51
C SER A 47 56.22 -7.31 20.02
N GLN A 48 56.84 -7.37 21.22
CA GLN A 48 57.46 -8.57 21.78
C GLN A 48 56.59 -9.18 22.90
N PRO A 49 56.18 -10.46 22.80
CA PRO A 49 55.55 -11.16 23.91
C PRO A 49 56.58 -11.39 25.02
N GLY A 50 56.16 -11.18 26.26
CA GLY A 50 56.91 -11.55 27.44
C GLY A 50 56.95 -13.06 27.64
N CYS A 51 57.97 -13.56 28.33
CA CYS A 51 58.21 -14.97 28.59
C CYS A 51 58.75 -15.15 30.03
N GLY A 52 58.21 -16.13 30.76
CA GLY A 52 58.50 -16.31 32.19
C GLY A 52 57.95 -15.18 33.07
N GLY A 53 58.31 -15.18 34.36
CA GLY A 53 57.82 -14.20 35.33
C GLY A 53 56.33 -14.34 35.69
N THR A 54 55.71 -13.26 36.17
CA THR A 54 54.28 -13.22 36.54
C THR A 54 53.60 -11.96 35.98
N ILE A 55 52.26 -11.96 35.87
CA ILE A 55 51.50 -10.81 35.32
C ILE A 55 51.71 -9.51 36.12
N PHE A 56 52.04 -9.59 37.41
CA PHE A 56 52.24 -8.43 38.29
C PHE A 56 53.49 -7.61 37.93
N GLN A 57 54.42 -8.17 37.15
CA GLN A 57 55.61 -7.47 36.67
C GLN A 57 55.33 -6.57 35.46
N GLY A 58 54.15 -6.70 34.82
CA GLY A 58 53.75 -5.88 33.68
C GLY A 58 54.81 -5.83 32.57
N ALA A 59 55.15 -4.62 32.11
CA ALA A 59 56.16 -4.39 31.07
C ALA A 59 57.62 -4.65 31.51
N GLN A 60 57.89 -4.91 32.79
CA GLN A 60 59.24 -5.25 33.31
C GLN A 60 59.55 -6.76 33.23
N ARG A 61 58.69 -7.54 32.59
CA ARG A 61 58.83 -8.98 32.42
C ARG A 61 59.93 -9.32 31.39
N PRO A 62 60.68 -10.43 31.53
CA PRO A 62 61.58 -10.88 30.48
C PRO A 62 60.83 -11.08 29.15
N LEU A 63 61.50 -10.79 28.03
CA LEU A 63 60.91 -10.82 26.70
C LEU A 63 61.37 -12.07 25.94
N ALA A 64 60.51 -12.61 25.08
CA ALA A 64 60.82 -13.78 24.26
C ALA A 64 61.90 -13.46 23.21
N SER A 65 62.73 -14.46 22.87
CA SER A 65 63.78 -14.30 21.87
C SER A 65 63.22 -13.99 20.47
N LEU A 66 63.82 -13.02 19.79
CA LEU A 66 63.56 -12.75 18.36
C LEU A 66 64.08 -13.91 17.49
N SER A 67 63.21 -14.48 16.65
CA SER A 67 63.57 -15.46 15.63
C SER A 67 63.10 -14.97 14.26
N GLY A 68 63.98 -14.27 13.56
CA GLY A 68 63.61 -13.52 12.35
C GLY A 68 62.96 -12.18 12.69
N SER A 69 61.95 -11.76 11.93
CA SER A 69 61.29 -10.45 12.11
C SER A 69 60.36 -10.37 13.32
N PHE A 70 60.08 -11.50 13.99
CA PHE A 70 59.14 -11.60 15.10
C PHE A 70 59.73 -12.43 16.24
N ALA A 71 59.23 -12.22 17.45
CA ALA A 71 59.59 -13.05 18.61
C ALA A 71 58.81 -14.37 18.59
N ASN A 72 59.47 -15.45 18.99
CA ASN A 72 58.88 -16.78 19.06
C ASN A 72 59.02 -17.35 20.49
N LEU A 73 57.87 -17.71 21.07
CA LEU A 73 57.75 -18.29 22.41
C LEU A 73 58.24 -19.75 22.50
N THR A 74 58.40 -20.47 21.40
CA THR A 74 58.96 -21.84 21.37
C THR A 74 60.48 -21.87 21.11
N ALA A 75 61.05 -20.80 20.56
CA ALA A 75 62.47 -20.72 20.19
C ALA A 75 63.42 -20.40 21.37
N SER A 76 62.87 -19.92 22.49
CA SER A 76 63.57 -19.77 23.78
C SER A 76 63.00 -20.75 24.80
N SER A 77 63.78 -21.08 25.84
CA SER A 77 63.39 -22.02 26.92
C SER A 77 62.36 -21.43 27.89
N CYS A 78 61.25 -20.93 27.34
CA CYS A 78 60.14 -20.27 28.03
C CYS A 78 59.33 -21.24 28.88
N SER A 79 59.79 -21.46 30.11
CA SER A 79 59.06 -22.20 31.14
C SER A 79 58.34 -21.25 32.09
N CYS A 80 57.09 -21.57 32.41
CA CYS A 80 56.31 -20.81 33.39
C CYS A 80 56.69 -21.20 34.82
N GLN A 81 56.61 -20.24 35.73
CA GLN A 81 56.77 -20.52 37.17
C GLN A 81 55.63 -21.39 37.68
N SER A 82 55.87 -22.14 38.75
CA SER A 82 54.87 -23.03 39.36
C SER A 82 53.57 -22.28 39.68
N GLY A 83 52.45 -22.73 39.11
CA GLY A 83 51.14 -22.11 39.28
C GLY A 83 50.76 -21.08 38.21
N TRP A 84 51.52 -20.98 37.10
CA TRP A 84 51.21 -20.19 35.92
C TRP A 84 51.22 -21.04 34.64
N THR A 85 50.37 -20.72 33.67
CA THR A 85 50.21 -21.44 32.39
C THR A 85 49.79 -20.49 31.24
N GLY A 86 49.50 -21.07 30.07
CA GLY A 86 49.08 -20.38 28.85
C GLY A 86 50.25 -19.86 28.02
N THR A 87 49.99 -19.55 26.75
CA THR A 87 50.98 -18.99 25.82
C THR A 87 51.48 -17.64 26.36
N GLY A 88 52.68 -17.63 26.96
CA GLY A 88 53.25 -16.47 27.66
C GLY A 88 52.97 -16.41 29.17
N CYS A 89 52.63 -17.50 29.87
CA CYS A 89 52.57 -17.56 31.34
C CYS A 89 51.64 -16.52 32.02
N ASN A 90 50.54 -16.15 31.36
CA ASN A 90 49.61 -15.11 31.82
C ASN A 90 48.45 -15.66 32.66
N VAL A 91 48.17 -16.96 32.59
CA VAL A 91 47.01 -17.60 33.21
C VAL A 91 47.44 -18.19 34.56
N CYS A 92 46.84 -17.77 35.68
CA CYS A 92 47.09 -18.40 36.97
C CYS A 92 46.40 -19.77 37.05
N THR A 93 46.97 -20.72 37.80
CA THR A 93 46.33 -22.03 38.08
C THR A 93 46.21 -22.35 39.56
N THR A 94 46.91 -21.62 40.43
CA THR A 94 46.84 -21.84 41.89
C THR A 94 46.75 -20.53 42.65
N THR A 95 45.93 -20.52 43.70
CA THR A 95 45.78 -19.38 44.62
C THR A 95 47.10 -18.97 45.28
N SER A 96 47.96 -19.94 45.63
CA SER A 96 49.30 -19.68 46.18
C SER A 96 50.18 -18.87 45.23
N ALA A 97 50.09 -19.09 43.91
CA ALA A 97 50.88 -18.34 42.93
C ALA A 97 50.45 -16.87 42.85
N CYS A 98 49.14 -16.59 42.91
CA CYS A 98 48.64 -15.21 42.99
C CYS A 98 49.08 -14.51 44.28
N GLN A 99 49.02 -15.18 45.43
CA GLN A 99 49.42 -14.60 46.73
C GLN A 99 50.92 -14.29 46.77
N ILE A 100 51.77 -15.21 46.32
CA ILE A 100 53.23 -15.02 46.26
C ILE A 100 53.56 -13.86 45.29
N ALA A 101 53.00 -13.87 44.09
CA ALA A 101 53.28 -12.86 43.07
C ALA A 101 52.81 -11.45 43.48
N PHE A 102 51.66 -11.33 44.13
CA PHE A 102 51.19 -10.06 44.69
C PHE A 102 52.10 -9.56 45.82
N SER A 103 52.53 -10.43 46.74
CA SER A 103 53.46 -10.05 47.81
C SER A 103 54.84 -9.59 47.29
N ALA A 104 55.32 -10.19 46.20
CA ALA A 104 56.57 -9.81 45.53
C ALA A 104 56.46 -8.48 44.74
N ALA A 105 55.25 -8.02 44.43
CA ALA A 105 55.00 -6.79 43.67
C ALA A 105 55.04 -5.49 44.52
N GLY A 106 55.35 -5.58 45.82
CA GLY A 106 55.84 -4.44 46.60
C GLY A 106 54.81 -3.44 47.10
N THR A 107 53.54 -3.83 47.32
CA THR A 107 52.48 -2.95 47.86
C THR A 107 51.98 -3.35 49.26
N VAL A 108 52.86 -3.87 50.11
CA VAL A 108 52.60 -4.05 51.55
C VAL A 108 53.47 -3.07 52.34
N THR A 109 52.90 -1.92 52.73
CA THR A 109 53.39 -1.14 53.87
C THR A 109 52.60 -1.58 55.10
N PRO A 110 53.23 -2.29 56.06
CA PRO A 110 52.53 -2.78 57.24
C PRO A 110 52.42 -1.68 58.32
N ASP A 111 51.76 -0.57 58.01
CA ASP A 111 51.53 0.53 58.95
C ASP A 111 50.25 1.33 58.62
N SER A 112 49.12 0.93 59.20
CA SER A 112 48.08 1.82 59.76
C SER A 112 46.84 1.03 60.16
N ALA A 113 46.87 0.45 61.35
CA ALA A 113 45.63 0.08 62.03
C ALA A 113 44.85 1.34 62.41
N ASN A 114 43.74 1.65 61.71
CA ASN A 114 42.65 2.47 62.24
C ASN A 114 41.35 2.35 61.42
N LEU A 115 40.56 1.33 61.79
CA LEU A 115 39.09 1.37 61.96
C LEU A 115 38.29 2.43 61.16
N ASN A 116 37.65 1.99 60.07
CA ASN A 116 36.21 2.14 59.92
C ASN A 116 35.63 1.22 58.82
N GLY A 117 34.95 0.15 59.23
CA GLY A 117 33.71 -0.24 58.58
C GLY A 117 33.70 -1.08 57.29
N GLN A 118 34.75 -1.83 56.92
CA GLN A 118 34.61 -3.12 56.17
C GLN A 118 35.98 -3.82 56.01
N GLN A 119 36.34 -4.69 56.97
CA GLN A 119 37.43 -5.65 56.77
C GLN A 119 36.97 -6.79 55.86
N GLY A 120 37.05 -6.56 54.54
CA GLY A 120 36.96 -7.63 53.55
C GLY A 120 38.23 -8.48 53.57
N ASN A 121 38.10 -9.77 53.26
CA ASN A 121 39.23 -10.70 53.23
C ASN A 121 40.21 -10.32 52.10
N GLU A 122 41.40 -9.83 52.46
CA GLU A 122 42.42 -9.36 51.49
C GLU A 122 43.25 -10.49 50.85
N THR A 123 42.93 -11.75 51.14
CA THR A 123 43.58 -12.90 50.48
C THR A 123 43.36 -12.85 48.96
N MET A 124 44.47 -12.98 48.22
CA MET A 124 44.43 -13.19 46.78
C MET A 124 43.97 -14.60 46.47
N ILE A 125 43.08 -14.76 45.49
CA ILE A 125 42.58 -16.04 44.98
C ILE A 125 42.84 -16.07 43.47
N CYS A 126 43.20 -17.25 42.95
CA CYS A 126 43.16 -17.50 41.51
C CYS A 126 41.77 -18.02 41.15
N ASN A 127 40.97 -17.23 40.43
CA ASN A 127 39.72 -17.70 39.85
C ASN A 127 40.01 -18.35 38.49
N SER A 128 39.76 -19.66 38.40
CA SER A 128 39.98 -20.48 37.20
C SER A 128 38.71 -20.77 36.40
N GLN A 129 37.59 -20.12 36.73
CA GLN A 129 36.30 -20.27 36.01
C GLN A 129 36.24 -19.33 34.79
N ALA A 130 35.30 -19.60 33.87
CA ALA A 130 35.08 -18.74 32.69
C ALA A 130 34.48 -17.36 33.04
N ARG A 131 33.88 -17.23 34.22
CA ARG A 131 33.35 -15.98 34.78
C ARG A 131 34.47 -15.03 35.17
N VAL A 132 34.38 -13.77 34.74
CA VAL A 132 35.33 -12.69 35.11
C VAL A 132 34.78 -11.83 36.26
N TYR A 133 35.64 -11.47 37.21
CA TYR A 133 35.36 -10.54 38.32
C TYR A 133 36.16 -9.23 38.22
N ALA A 134 37.36 -9.26 37.63
CA ALA A 134 38.20 -8.07 37.47
C ALA A 134 38.86 -7.99 36.09
N SER A 135 39.75 -8.94 35.79
CA SER A 135 40.57 -8.97 34.57
C SER A 135 41.10 -10.38 34.35
N SER A 136 40.45 -11.14 33.47
CA SER A 136 40.77 -12.56 33.24
C SER A 136 41.60 -12.77 31.99
N GLN A 137 42.50 -13.75 32.10
CA GLN A 137 43.33 -14.26 31.02
C GLN A 137 42.84 -15.66 30.67
N MET A 138 42.59 -15.92 29.39
CA MET A 138 42.41 -17.28 28.88
C MET A 138 43.43 -17.64 27.80
N SER A 139 43.72 -18.93 27.69
CA SER A 139 44.52 -19.51 26.62
C SER A 139 43.87 -20.80 26.15
N CYS A 140 43.54 -20.87 24.85
CA CYS A 140 42.82 -21.97 24.22
C CYS A 140 43.55 -22.51 22.98
N GLN A 141 43.33 -23.79 22.64
CA GLN A 141 43.76 -24.34 21.36
C GLN A 141 42.68 -24.12 20.30
N VAL A 142 43.07 -23.62 19.12
CA VAL A 142 42.16 -23.43 17.99
C VAL A 142 42.00 -24.76 17.26
N ASN A 143 40.85 -25.42 17.48
CA ASN A 143 40.59 -26.73 16.91
C ASN A 143 39.55 -26.62 15.78
N ASN A 144 40.03 -26.36 14.56
CA ASN A 144 39.22 -26.31 13.36
C ASN A 144 39.91 -27.12 12.24
N PRO A 145 39.24 -28.15 11.67
CA PRO A 145 39.88 -29.06 10.71
C PRO A 145 40.26 -28.37 9.39
N THR A 146 39.49 -27.35 8.96
CA THR A 146 39.77 -26.59 7.74
C THR A 146 41.02 -25.73 7.88
N LEU A 147 41.23 -25.10 9.05
CA LEU A 147 42.45 -24.36 9.34
C LEU A 147 43.66 -25.30 9.50
N GLN A 148 43.50 -26.45 10.16
CA GLN A 148 44.58 -27.45 10.33
C GLN A 148 45.04 -28.06 9.00
N ALA A 149 44.14 -28.22 8.02
CA ALA A 149 44.48 -28.69 6.68
C ALA A 149 45.35 -27.70 5.88
N LEU A 150 45.27 -26.40 6.17
CA LEU A 150 46.08 -25.35 5.54
C LEU A 150 47.35 -25.04 6.34
N TYR A 151 47.25 -25.09 7.67
CA TYR A 151 48.27 -24.70 8.64
C TYR A 151 48.45 -25.81 9.69
N PRO A 152 49.34 -26.80 9.44
CA PRO A 152 49.39 -28.04 10.22
C PRO A 152 50.06 -27.94 11.60
N LEU A 153 50.63 -26.78 11.97
CA LEU A 153 51.26 -26.58 13.28
C LEU A 153 50.25 -26.05 14.32
N SER A 154 50.62 -26.07 15.59
CA SER A 154 49.72 -25.68 16.68
C SER A 154 49.32 -24.20 16.61
N SER A 155 48.00 -23.96 16.64
CA SER A 155 47.39 -22.63 16.75
C SER A 155 46.79 -22.44 18.15
N THR A 156 47.15 -21.35 18.83
CA THR A 156 46.57 -20.99 20.14
C THR A 156 45.98 -19.58 20.10
N LEU A 157 44.82 -19.40 20.72
CA LEU A 157 44.16 -18.11 20.89
C LEU A 157 44.20 -17.73 22.36
N ASN A 158 44.85 -16.61 22.66
CA ASN A 158 44.80 -15.97 23.96
C ASN A 158 43.72 -14.89 23.95
N ILE A 159 42.97 -14.74 25.04
CA ILE A 159 42.04 -13.61 25.21
C ILE A 159 42.18 -13.04 26.63
N GLN A 160 42.48 -11.75 26.72
CA GLN A 160 42.37 -10.95 27.93
C GLN A 160 41.01 -10.24 27.97
N ARG A 161 40.31 -10.31 29.11
CA ARG A 161 39.00 -9.67 29.31
C ARG A 161 39.01 -8.82 30.58
N THR A 162 38.99 -7.50 30.42
CA THR A 162 39.01 -6.54 31.52
C THR A 162 37.59 -6.08 31.85
N LEU A 163 36.98 -6.62 32.91
CA LEU A 163 35.65 -6.20 33.34
C LEU A 163 35.71 -4.75 33.85
N GLN A 164 36.56 -4.52 34.85
CA GLN A 164 36.76 -3.20 35.47
C GLN A 164 38.22 -3.10 35.99
N PRO A 165 39.07 -2.21 35.42
CA PRO A 165 40.48 -2.11 35.82
C PRO A 165 40.71 -1.86 37.31
N SER A 166 39.82 -1.08 37.95
CA SER A 166 39.90 -0.71 39.38
C SER A 166 39.62 -1.86 40.35
N LEU A 167 39.08 -2.99 39.88
CA LEU A 167 38.91 -4.20 40.68
C LEU A 167 40.11 -5.16 40.58
N SER A 168 41.05 -4.88 39.67
CA SER A 168 42.29 -5.66 39.56
C SER A 168 43.27 -5.28 40.68
N PRO A 169 44.11 -6.21 41.16
CA PRO A 169 44.98 -5.96 42.32
C PRO A 169 46.02 -4.86 42.08
N ILE A 170 46.54 -4.75 40.85
CA ILE A 170 47.45 -3.71 40.40
C ILE A 170 47.00 -3.22 39.01
N PRO A 171 46.20 -2.14 38.94
CA PRO A 171 45.78 -1.55 37.67
C PRO A 171 46.97 -1.27 36.74
N ASN A 172 46.78 -1.48 35.44
CA ASN A 172 47.79 -1.39 34.38
C ASN A 172 48.92 -2.45 34.39
N ALA A 173 49.01 -3.30 35.43
CA ALA A 173 49.87 -4.50 35.41
C ALA A 173 49.03 -5.78 35.25
N THR A 174 47.99 -5.95 36.06
CA THR A 174 47.08 -7.11 36.00
C THR A 174 45.86 -6.91 35.10
N SER A 175 45.66 -5.69 34.57
CA SER A 175 44.57 -5.35 33.65
C SER A 175 45.05 -4.40 32.55
N PHE A 176 44.53 -4.56 31.34
CA PHE A 176 44.81 -3.68 30.21
C PHE A 176 43.51 -3.22 29.53
N GLY A 177 43.52 -2.01 28.96
CA GLY A 177 42.34 -1.38 28.38
C GLY A 177 41.39 -0.77 29.42
N GLY A 178 40.24 -0.30 28.93
CA GLY A 178 39.20 0.33 29.75
C GLY A 178 38.29 -0.67 30.47
N ALA A 179 37.25 -0.13 31.11
CA ALA A 179 36.13 -0.95 31.57
C ALA A 179 35.42 -1.58 30.36
N GLY A 180 35.12 -2.88 30.42
CA GLY A 180 34.40 -3.56 29.34
C GLY A 180 35.21 -3.82 28.07
N THR A 181 36.55 -3.86 28.10
CA THR A 181 37.37 -4.21 26.93
C THR A 181 37.76 -5.70 26.92
N ALA A 182 37.95 -6.26 25.73
CA ALA A 182 38.58 -7.55 25.49
C ALA A 182 39.68 -7.40 24.44
N PHE A 183 40.75 -8.18 24.56
CA PHE A 183 41.89 -8.18 23.66
C PHE A 183 42.26 -9.63 23.34
N ALA A 184 42.31 -10.00 22.07
CA ALA A 184 42.50 -11.37 21.60
C ALA A 184 43.72 -11.46 20.67
N GLN A 185 44.52 -12.51 20.80
CA GLN A 185 45.79 -12.68 20.09
C GLN A 185 45.95 -14.13 19.64
N LEU A 186 46.17 -14.34 18.34
CA LEU A 186 46.37 -15.67 17.78
C LEU A 186 47.84 -15.93 17.50
N PHE A 187 48.39 -16.98 18.11
CA PHE A 187 49.74 -17.49 17.90
C PHE A 187 49.71 -18.77 17.07
N TYR A 188 50.57 -18.84 16.07
CA TYR A 188 50.85 -20.04 15.28
C TYR A 188 52.32 -20.41 15.43
N ASP A 189 52.60 -21.63 15.88
CA ASP A 189 53.95 -22.13 16.19
C ASP A 189 54.79 -21.15 17.06
N GLY A 190 54.13 -20.55 18.06
CA GLY A 190 54.74 -19.60 19.00
C GLY A 190 54.95 -18.17 18.48
N ILE A 191 54.58 -17.88 17.22
CA ILE A 191 54.65 -16.55 16.60
C ILE A 191 53.25 -15.94 16.48
N GLU A 192 53.07 -14.71 16.97
CA GLU A 192 51.80 -13.96 16.84
C GLU A 192 51.49 -13.64 15.38
N GLN A 193 50.28 -14.00 14.93
CA GLN A 193 49.81 -13.80 13.55
C GLN A 193 48.94 -12.55 13.41
N PHE A 194 47.98 -12.36 14.31
CA PHE A 194 47.10 -11.21 14.34
C PHE A 194 46.56 -10.97 15.74
N TYR A 195 46.15 -9.74 16.00
CA TYR A 195 45.60 -9.29 17.27
C TYR A 195 44.30 -8.48 17.05
N CYS A 196 43.38 -8.57 18.01
CA CYS A 196 42.07 -7.93 17.93
C CYS A 196 41.70 -7.25 19.26
N GLN A 197 41.07 -6.09 19.20
CA GLN A 197 40.44 -5.43 20.35
C GLN A 197 38.92 -5.47 20.17
N ALA A 198 38.18 -5.64 21.27
CA ALA A 198 36.74 -5.48 21.30
C ALA A 198 36.30 -4.63 22.50
N ASP A 199 35.42 -3.67 22.25
CA ASP A 199 34.90 -2.75 23.28
C ASP A 199 33.42 -3.01 23.62
N SER A 200 32.98 -2.44 24.75
CA SER A 200 31.62 -2.55 25.29
C SER A 200 31.17 -4.00 25.52
N CYS A 201 32.11 -4.83 25.99
CA CYS A 201 31.88 -6.22 26.36
C CYS A 201 31.04 -6.32 27.64
N THR A 202 29.93 -7.04 27.54
CA THR A 202 29.06 -7.46 28.65
C THR A 202 29.25 -8.95 28.92
N GLN A 203 28.84 -9.43 30.10
CA GLN A 203 28.91 -10.83 30.47
C GLN A 203 27.54 -11.29 30.95
N ASP A 204 26.98 -12.33 30.32
CA ASP A 204 25.77 -13.00 30.76
C ASP A 204 26.11 -14.26 31.57
N LEU A 205 25.28 -14.53 32.58
CA LEU A 205 25.44 -15.60 33.56
C LEU A 205 24.26 -16.57 33.41
N ALA A 206 24.30 -17.36 32.34
CA ALA A 206 23.32 -18.40 32.08
C ALA A 206 23.35 -19.45 33.22
N THR A 207 22.34 -19.37 34.10
CA THR A 207 22.19 -20.05 35.40
C THR A 207 23.23 -19.67 36.48
N PRO A 208 22.79 -19.18 37.66
CA PRO A 208 23.69 -18.98 38.81
C PRO A 208 24.30 -20.30 39.27
N GLY A 209 25.64 -20.38 39.32
CA GLY A 209 26.39 -21.50 39.87
C GLY A 209 26.92 -22.54 38.87
N SER A 210 26.73 -22.34 37.56
CA SER A 210 27.20 -23.27 36.52
C SER A 210 28.69 -23.14 36.14
N GLY A 211 29.37 -22.06 36.52
CA GLY A 211 30.80 -21.82 36.22
C GLY A 211 31.12 -21.34 34.80
N GLY A 212 30.19 -21.51 33.85
CA GLY A 212 30.28 -20.97 32.49
C GLY A 212 29.96 -19.47 32.40
N ALA A 213 30.28 -18.86 31.26
CA ALA A 213 30.00 -17.45 30.98
C ALA A 213 29.92 -17.20 29.47
N ASN A 214 28.94 -16.39 29.03
CA ASN A 214 28.91 -15.87 27.66
C ASN A 214 29.28 -14.37 27.66
N TRP A 215 30.14 -13.94 26.73
CA TRP A 215 30.61 -12.57 26.62
C TRP A 215 30.16 -11.93 25.30
N GLN A 216 29.45 -10.80 25.36
CA GLN A 216 28.98 -10.08 24.18
C GLN A 216 29.61 -8.69 24.07
N CYS A 217 30.43 -8.48 23.04
CA CYS A 217 31.13 -7.23 22.73
C CYS A 217 30.57 -6.61 21.44
N SER A 218 30.55 -5.27 21.36
CA SER A 218 29.89 -4.56 20.26
C SER A 218 30.82 -4.22 19.10
N ASN A 219 32.08 -3.90 19.38
CA ASN A 219 33.02 -3.30 18.42
C ASN A 219 34.33 -4.10 18.34
N LEU A 220 34.34 -5.27 17.69
CA LEU A 220 35.57 -5.97 17.34
C LEU A 220 36.34 -5.21 16.24
N GLN A 221 37.66 -5.15 16.35
CA GLN A 221 38.60 -4.71 15.31
C GLN A 221 39.85 -5.59 15.35
N CYS A 222 40.17 -6.26 14.23
CA CYS A 222 41.35 -7.12 14.08
C CYS A 222 42.39 -6.54 13.13
N THR A 223 43.67 -6.71 13.47
CA THR A 223 44.83 -6.27 12.69
C THR A 223 45.77 -7.45 12.42
N CYS A 224 45.97 -7.79 11.14
CA CYS A 224 46.94 -8.79 10.67
C CYS A 224 48.37 -8.23 10.76
N ARG A 225 49.31 -8.97 11.36
CA ARG A 225 50.72 -8.57 11.47
C ARG A 225 51.44 -8.80 10.12
N PRO A 226 51.89 -7.75 9.38
CA PRO A 226 52.45 -7.92 8.04
C PRO A 226 53.63 -8.91 8.01
N ASN A 227 53.75 -9.72 6.96
CA ASN A 227 54.78 -10.76 6.79
C ASN A 227 54.70 -11.96 7.78
N ALA A 228 53.74 -12.01 8.71
CA ALA A 228 53.44 -13.24 9.44
C ALA A 228 52.85 -14.31 8.50
N THR A 229 52.91 -15.59 8.88
CA THR A 229 52.50 -16.74 8.05
C THR A 229 51.09 -16.58 7.48
N PHE A 230 50.11 -16.17 8.31
CA PHE A 230 48.72 -15.94 7.88
C PHE A 230 48.56 -14.61 7.09
N CYS A 231 49.49 -13.68 7.24
CA CYS A 231 49.39 -12.28 6.81
C CYS A 231 50.41 -11.95 5.70
N GLY A 232 50.55 -12.87 4.74
CA GLY A 232 51.37 -12.66 3.53
C GLY A 232 52.82 -13.16 3.60
N GLY A 233 53.25 -13.77 4.71
CA GLY A 233 54.55 -14.45 4.80
C GLY A 233 54.69 -15.64 3.82
N VAL A 234 53.57 -16.25 3.42
CA VAL A 234 53.49 -17.23 2.32
C VAL A 234 52.60 -16.65 1.20
N PRO A 235 53.13 -16.41 -0.02
CA PRO A 235 52.38 -15.70 -1.07
C PRO A 235 51.08 -16.38 -1.53
N ALA A 236 50.99 -17.72 -1.39
CA ALA A 236 49.84 -18.50 -1.82
C ALA A 236 48.66 -18.51 -0.82
N GLN A 237 48.85 -18.03 0.41
CA GLN A 237 47.87 -18.17 1.50
C GLN A 237 47.75 -16.89 2.34
N ASN A 238 47.44 -15.76 1.70
CA ASN A 238 47.36 -14.46 2.38
C ASN A 238 45.94 -14.16 2.90
N LEU A 239 45.73 -14.25 4.21
CA LEU A 239 44.44 -13.99 4.89
C LEU A 239 44.25 -12.53 5.34
N THR A 240 45.19 -11.62 5.05
CA THR A 240 45.16 -10.20 5.51
C THR A 240 43.84 -9.50 5.21
N SER A 241 43.26 -9.73 4.02
CA SER A 241 42.01 -9.09 3.59
C SER A 241 40.75 -9.66 4.26
N ALA A 242 40.83 -10.85 4.85
CA ALA A 242 39.77 -11.47 5.64
C ALA A 242 39.89 -11.05 7.11
N ILE A 243 41.09 -11.15 7.68
CA ILE A 243 41.38 -10.81 9.09
C ILE A 243 41.10 -9.34 9.37
N ASN A 244 41.56 -8.41 8.52
CA ASN A 244 41.30 -6.97 8.70
C ASN A 244 39.83 -6.58 8.43
N LYS A 245 38.97 -7.51 7.98
CA LYS A 245 37.51 -7.31 7.84
C LYS A 245 36.71 -7.91 9.00
N LEU A 246 37.35 -8.57 9.96
CA LEU A 246 36.70 -9.04 11.18
C LEU A 246 36.34 -7.82 12.05
N ALA A 247 35.11 -7.35 11.87
CA ALA A 247 34.55 -6.21 12.56
C ALA A 247 33.10 -6.46 13.02
N GLY A 248 32.63 -5.64 13.96
CA GLY A 248 31.27 -5.72 14.49
C GLY A 248 31.15 -6.54 15.78
N THR A 249 30.00 -7.15 16.01
CA THR A 249 29.69 -7.86 17.26
C THR A 249 30.46 -9.17 17.39
N LEU A 250 31.04 -9.39 18.57
CA LEU A 250 31.70 -10.63 18.99
C LEU A 250 30.92 -11.26 20.15
N ASP A 251 30.61 -12.54 20.04
CA ASP A 251 29.99 -13.39 21.06
C ASP A 251 30.99 -14.50 21.41
N VAL A 252 31.40 -14.63 22.67
CA VAL A 252 32.36 -15.66 23.15
C VAL A 252 31.66 -16.51 24.20
N ASP A 253 31.23 -17.68 23.76
CA ASP A 253 30.35 -18.59 24.49
C ASP A 253 31.20 -19.71 25.10
N CYS A 254 31.45 -19.64 26.42
CA CYS A 254 32.30 -20.58 27.14
C CYS A 254 31.49 -21.46 28.12
N GLY A 255 31.66 -22.78 27.98
CA GLY A 255 31.05 -23.77 28.86
C GLY A 255 31.62 -23.74 30.29
N ALA A 256 31.02 -24.55 31.16
CA ALA A 256 31.57 -24.83 32.49
C ALA A 256 32.95 -25.49 32.39
N VAL A 257 33.84 -25.18 33.33
CA VAL A 257 35.15 -25.83 33.43
C VAL A 257 34.97 -27.25 33.93
N ASP A 258 35.49 -28.23 33.18
CA ASP A 258 35.49 -29.63 33.58
C ASP A 258 36.51 -29.87 34.70
N ASN A 259 36.01 -30.33 35.86
CA ASN A 259 36.81 -30.65 37.04
C ASN A 259 37.87 -31.74 36.79
N SER A 260 37.73 -32.57 35.76
CA SER A 260 38.68 -33.64 35.46
C SER A 260 39.91 -33.17 34.67
N THR A 261 39.75 -32.14 33.83
CA THR A 261 40.81 -31.60 32.96
C THR A 261 41.25 -30.18 33.33
N ASN A 262 40.50 -29.46 34.18
CA ASN A 262 40.64 -28.03 34.43
C ASN A 262 40.59 -27.17 33.15
N THR A 263 39.79 -27.60 32.17
CA THR A 263 39.58 -26.87 30.91
C THR A 263 38.11 -26.75 30.54
N ALA A 264 37.75 -25.80 29.68
CA ALA A 264 36.45 -25.73 29.02
C ALA A 264 36.58 -25.76 27.49
N SER A 265 35.44 -25.93 26.81
CA SER A 265 35.27 -25.56 25.41
C SER A 265 34.64 -24.16 25.31
N CYS A 266 35.09 -23.39 24.33
CA CYS A 266 34.53 -22.07 24.01
C CYS A 266 34.31 -21.92 22.50
N ASN A 267 33.31 -21.13 22.12
CA ASN A 267 33.01 -20.82 20.73
C ASN A 267 33.16 -19.31 20.49
N PHE A 268 34.08 -18.92 19.59
CA PHE A 268 34.33 -17.53 19.22
C PHE A 268 33.51 -17.19 17.96
N LYS A 269 32.37 -16.52 18.18
CA LYS A 269 31.30 -16.28 17.20
C LYS A 269 31.32 -14.82 16.73
N GLN A 270 31.52 -14.62 15.43
CA GLN A 270 31.38 -13.34 14.73
C GLN A 270 30.86 -13.61 13.32
N ALA A 271 30.06 -12.71 12.74
CA ALA A 271 29.27 -12.98 11.53
C ALA A 271 30.09 -13.51 10.32
N THR A 272 31.31 -13.02 10.11
CA THR A 272 32.22 -13.51 9.06
C THR A 272 32.77 -14.89 9.38
N LEU A 273 33.17 -15.14 10.63
CA LEU A 273 33.61 -16.47 11.08
C LEU A 273 32.48 -17.49 11.03
N GLN A 274 31.25 -17.10 11.36
CA GLN A 274 30.07 -17.96 11.26
C GLN A 274 29.71 -18.29 9.81
N SER A 275 29.90 -17.34 8.89
CA SER A 275 29.77 -17.58 7.45
C SER A 275 30.86 -18.47 6.86
N LEU A 276 31.99 -18.66 7.54
CA LEU A 276 33.13 -19.46 7.06
C LEU A 276 33.24 -20.84 7.72
N PHE A 277 32.85 -20.95 8.99
CA PHE A 277 33.06 -22.14 9.82
C PHE A 277 31.77 -22.73 10.43
N GLY A 278 30.60 -22.13 10.17
CA GLY A 278 29.29 -22.59 10.67
C GLY A 278 28.79 -21.83 11.90
N ALA A 279 27.61 -22.19 12.41
CA ALA A 279 26.89 -21.42 13.43
C ALA A 279 27.70 -21.15 14.72
N ASP A 280 28.57 -22.08 15.10
CA ASP A 280 29.45 -21.97 16.28
C ASP A 280 30.72 -21.12 16.06
N GLY A 281 30.98 -20.66 14.83
CA GLY A 281 32.14 -19.83 14.52
C GLY A 281 33.45 -20.60 14.67
N LEU A 282 34.43 -20.00 15.36
CA LEU A 282 35.72 -20.64 15.60
C LEU A 282 35.68 -21.42 16.93
N THR A 283 35.71 -22.75 16.83
CA THR A 283 35.70 -23.69 17.95
C THR A 283 37.05 -23.76 18.67
N LEU A 284 37.02 -23.57 19.99
CA LEU A 284 38.19 -23.53 20.88
C LEU A 284 38.11 -24.66 21.91
N ASN A 285 39.15 -25.47 21.99
CA ASN A 285 39.25 -26.60 22.91
C ASN A 285 40.38 -26.39 23.92
N GLY A 286 40.26 -27.03 25.09
CA GLY A 286 41.30 -26.99 26.13
C GLY A 286 41.51 -25.59 26.71
N CYS A 287 40.47 -24.75 26.76
CA CYS A 287 40.55 -23.40 27.29
C CYS A 287 40.86 -23.42 28.79
N THR A 288 41.97 -22.80 29.17
CA THR A 288 42.34 -22.52 30.57
C THR A 288 42.03 -21.06 30.89
N PHE A 289 41.48 -20.80 32.08
CA PHE A 289 41.18 -19.44 32.56
C PHE A 289 41.93 -19.17 33.87
N GLY A 290 42.23 -17.91 34.13
CA GLY A 290 42.90 -17.49 35.35
C GLY A 290 42.89 -15.98 35.52
N GLU A 291 42.29 -15.50 36.61
CA GLU A 291 42.52 -14.15 37.14
C GLU A 291 42.95 -14.20 38.60
N CYS A 292 43.94 -13.38 38.95
CA CYS A 292 44.27 -13.11 40.33
C CYS A 292 43.38 -11.96 40.84
N VAL A 293 42.46 -12.26 41.75
CA VAL A 293 41.49 -11.31 42.30
C VAL A 293 41.45 -11.41 43.84
N ARG A 294 41.10 -10.32 44.53
CA ARG A 294 40.95 -10.34 45.99
C ARG A 294 39.64 -11.04 46.37
N GLN A 295 39.64 -11.83 47.44
CA GLN A 295 38.47 -12.62 47.86
C GLN A 295 37.23 -11.73 48.10
N ASN A 296 37.40 -10.54 48.67
CA ASN A 296 36.30 -9.58 48.87
C ASN A 296 35.61 -9.10 47.57
N VAL A 297 36.28 -9.14 46.41
CA VAL A 297 35.67 -8.83 45.11
C VAL A 297 34.85 -10.00 44.57
N ILE A 298 35.26 -11.25 44.85
CA ILE A 298 34.45 -12.44 44.56
C ILE A 298 33.19 -12.43 45.44
N ASP A 299 33.37 -12.24 46.75
CA ASP A 299 32.27 -12.24 47.74
C ASP A 299 31.28 -11.08 47.51
N GLY A 300 31.78 -9.88 47.16
CA GLY A 300 30.96 -8.72 46.82
C GLY A 300 30.32 -8.78 45.43
N GLY A 301 30.90 -9.54 44.49
CA GLY A 301 30.45 -9.69 43.10
C GLY A 301 29.18 -10.52 42.90
N GLY A 302 28.46 -10.86 43.96
CA GLY A 302 27.20 -11.62 43.94
C GLY A 302 25.95 -10.81 43.57
N GLY A 303 26.02 -9.47 43.49
CA GLY A 303 24.83 -8.62 43.29
C GLY A 303 25.06 -7.41 42.38
N ASN A 304 24.22 -7.29 41.34
CA ASN A 304 23.92 -6.11 40.52
C ASN A 304 24.81 -4.86 40.68
N THR A 305 25.98 -4.84 40.04
CA THR A 305 26.59 -3.58 39.58
C THR A 305 26.14 -3.30 38.15
N SER A 306 24.94 -2.75 38.01
CA SER A 306 24.43 -2.23 36.75
C SER A 306 25.30 -1.06 36.28
N ALA A 307 26.00 -1.26 35.16
CA ALA A 307 26.26 -0.16 34.23
C ALA A 307 24.92 0.53 33.90
N PRO A 308 24.88 1.86 33.66
CA PRO A 308 23.65 2.64 33.69
C PRO A 308 22.60 2.05 32.76
N THR A 309 21.46 1.65 33.35
CA THR A 309 20.37 0.99 32.65
C THR A 309 19.61 1.97 31.76
N THR A 310 20.16 2.27 30.58
CA THR A 310 19.30 2.43 29.41
C THR A 310 18.59 1.10 29.21
N SER A 311 17.30 1.09 29.50
CA SER A 311 16.45 -0.09 29.45
C SER A 311 16.48 -0.75 28.07
N THR A 312 17.28 -1.80 27.92
CA THR A 312 17.06 -2.84 26.90
C THR A 312 15.80 -3.63 27.30
N SER A 313 14.64 -2.99 27.13
CA SER A 313 13.48 -3.71 26.61
C SER A 313 13.98 -4.61 25.49
N LYS A 314 13.65 -5.91 25.49
CA LYS A 314 14.02 -6.84 24.41
C LYS A 314 13.66 -6.20 23.07
N SER A 315 14.64 -5.58 22.42
CA SER A 315 14.40 -4.81 21.21
C SER A 315 14.25 -5.85 20.12
N LEU A 316 12.99 -6.15 19.81
CA LEU A 316 12.63 -6.77 18.54
C LEU A 316 13.45 -6.07 17.45
N PRO A 317 14.02 -6.79 16.47
CA PRO A 317 14.92 -6.21 15.46
C PRO A 317 14.33 -4.89 14.92
N ALA A 318 15.13 -3.85 14.71
CA ALA A 318 14.62 -2.47 14.54
C ALA A 318 13.48 -2.33 13.49
N GLY A 319 13.48 -3.17 12.44
CA GLY A 319 12.40 -3.27 11.45
C GLY A 319 11.05 -3.76 12.00
N VAL A 320 11.03 -4.61 13.03
CA VAL A 320 9.82 -5.07 13.74
C VAL A 320 9.25 -3.99 14.65
N ILE A 321 10.10 -3.21 15.34
CA ILE A 321 9.63 -2.05 16.14
C ILE A 321 9.05 -0.98 15.19
N ALA A 322 9.74 -0.68 14.09
CA ALA A 322 9.22 0.21 13.05
C ALA A 322 7.91 -0.33 12.42
N GLY A 323 7.85 -1.63 12.12
CA GLY A 323 6.66 -2.28 11.57
C GLY A 323 5.46 -2.23 12.51
N LEU A 324 5.66 -2.54 13.79
CA LEU A 324 4.61 -2.45 14.82
C LEU A 324 4.20 -1.01 15.12
N ALA A 325 5.13 -0.04 15.06
CA ALA A 325 4.80 1.38 15.17
C ALA A 325 3.97 1.88 13.97
N VAL A 326 4.28 1.44 12.75
CA VAL A 326 3.49 1.76 11.55
C VAL A 326 2.11 1.10 11.60
N VAL A 327 2.02 -0.19 11.94
CA VAL A 327 0.74 -0.91 12.05
C VAL A 327 -0.10 -0.36 13.19
N GLY A 328 0.50 -0.09 14.36
CA GLY A 328 -0.16 0.56 15.49
C GLY A 328 -0.62 1.98 15.16
N GLY A 329 0.20 2.74 14.42
CA GLY A 329 -0.14 4.06 13.92
C GLY A 329 -1.33 4.02 12.96
N LEU A 330 -1.32 3.13 11.96
CA LEU A 330 -2.43 2.93 11.03
C LEU A 330 -3.71 2.45 11.75
N ALA A 331 -3.58 1.56 12.74
CA ALA A 331 -4.71 1.11 13.55
C ALA A 331 -5.29 2.25 14.41
N ALA A 332 -4.45 3.07 15.03
CA ALA A 332 -4.88 4.26 15.78
C ALA A 332 -5.56 5.29 14.87
N LEU A 333 -5.04 5.50 13.66
CA LEU A 333 -5.62 6.40 12.65
C LEU A 333 -6.99 5.88 12.15
N ALA A 334 -7.12 4.56 11.96
CA ALA A 334 -8.39 3.92 11.63
C ALA A 334 -9.41 4.02 12.78
N LEU A 335 -8.99 3.79 14.02
CA LEU A 335 -9.83 3.96 15.22
C LEU A 335 -10.26 5.42 15.40
N PHE A 336 -9.38 6.39 15.13
CA PHE A 336 -9.69 7.82 15.17
C PHE A 336 -10.76 8.20 14.13
N PHE A 337 -10.60 7.78 12.86
CA PHE A 337 -11.63 8.02 11.84
C PHE A 337 -12.94 7.29 12.15
N LEU A 338 -12.89 6.10 12.73
CA LEU A 338 -14.08 5.35 13.16
C LEU A 338 -14.79 6.07 14.31
N ALA A 339 -14.05 6.61 15.29
CA ALA A 339 -14.60 7.43 16.38
C ALA A 339 -15.25 8.72 15.85
N LEU A 340 -14.58 9.45 14.95
CA LEU A 340 -15.15 10.62 14.27
C LEU A 340 -16.42 10.25 13.47
N GLY A 341 -16.41 9.12 12.76
CA GLY A 341 -17.56 8.60 12.04
C GLY A 341 -18.75 8.29 12.96
N LEU A 342 -18.51 7.66 14.11
CA LEU A 342 -19.53 7.38 15.12
C LEU A 342 -20.09 8.66 15.75
N ILE A 343 -19.25 9.68 16.00
CA ILE A 343 -19.68 10.99 16.52
C ILE A 343 -20.56 11.69 15.48
N ALA A 344 -20.12 11.72 14.21
CA ALA A 344 -20.89 12.32 13.11
C ALA A 344 -22.24 11.62 12.92
N GLN A 345 -22.27 10.28 12.93
CA GLN A 345 -23.48 9.47 12.85
C GLN A 345 -24.43 9.73 14.04
N ARG A 346 -23.91 9.79 15.28
CA ARG A 346 -24.71 10.12 16.47
C ARG A 346 -25.28 11.54 16.41
N LYS A 347 -24.54 12.51 15.84
CA LYS A 347 -25.04 13.87 15.61
C LYS A 347 -26.13 13.90 14.55
N ALA A 348 -25.92 13.25 13.41
CA ALA A 348 -26.89 13.17 12.31
C ALA A 348 -28.22 12.54 12.72
N ARG A 349 -28.20 11.48 13.54
CA ARG A 349 -29.42 10.85 14.10
C ARG A 349 -30.18 11.73 15.09
N LYS A 350 -29.53 12.72 15.72
CA LYS A 350 -30.16 13.67 16.66
C LYS A 350 -30.68 14.94 15.97
N SER A 351 -30.17 15.28 14.79
CA SER A 351 -30.67 16.42 14.02
C SER A 351 -32.07 16.12 13.49
N ALA A 352 -33.09 16.81 14.02
CA ALA A 352 -34.43 16.78 13.46
C ALA A 352 -34.45 17.51 12.11
N VAL A 353 -34.29 16.76 11.03
CA VAL A 353 -34.58 17.21 9.66
C VAL A 353 -35.90 16.59 9.25
N GLU A 354 -36.94 17.41 9.21
CA GLU A 354 -38.24 16.99 8.69
C GLU A 354 -38.18 16.93 7.15
N ILE A 355 -38.82 15.93 6.54
CA ILE A 355 -38.94 15.88 5.08
C ILE A 355 -40.19 16.67 4.69
N GLU A 356 -40.05 17.99 4.74
CA GLU A 356 -41.07 18.92 4.25
C GLU A 356 -41.17 18.78 2.72
N ARG A 357 -42.32 18.30 2.25
CA ARG A 357 -42.60 18.09 0.83
C ARG A 357 -43.07 19.39 0.21
N THR A 358 -42.49 19.72 -0.93
CA THR A 358 -42.67 21.05 -1.53
C THR A 358 -43.24 20.89 -2.92
N ARG A 359 -44.38 21.54 -3.17
CA ARG A 359 -44.97 21.60 -4.50
C ARG A 359 -44.08 22.45 -5.39
N ALA A 360 -43.66 21.90 -6.52
CA ALA A 360 -42.74 22.53 -7.43
C ALA A 360 -43.23 22.45 -8.88
N SER A 361 -43.09 23.56 -9.60
CA SER A 361 -43.30 23.64 -11.04
C SER A 361 -41.96 23.56 -11.77
N VAL A 362 -41.99 23.05 -12.99
CA VAL A 362 -40.81 22.82 -13.84
C VAL A 362 -40.95 23.69 -15.06
N VAL A 363 -40.02 24.62 -15.29
CA VAL A 363 -40.07 25.56 -16.42
C VAL A 363 -38.74 25.57 -17.14
N TRP A 364 -38.76 25.42 -18.47
CA TRP A 364 -37.60 25.62 -19.34
C TRP A 364 -37.94 26.55 -20.49
N SER A 365 -37.00 27.42 -20.85
CA SER A 365 -37.15 28.39 -21.93
C SER A 365 -35.88 28.49 -22.75
N GLY A 366 -36.01 28.32 -24.06
CA GLY A 366 -34.93 28.45 -25.04
C GLY A 366 -33.77 27.47 -24.83
N LEU A 367 -34.08 26.22 -24.46
CA LEU A 367 -33.09 25.18 -24.20
C LEU A 367 -32.50 24.66 -25.52
N SER A 368 -31.20 24.86 -25.71
CA SER A 368 -30.43 24.28 -26.82
C SER A 368 -29.25 23.46 -26.31
N TYR A 369 -28.89 22.41 -27.05
CA TYR A 369 -27.74 21.55 -26.76
C TYR A 369 -26.95 21.26 -28.03
N ILE A 370 -25.67 21.66 -28.02
CA ILE A 370 -24.78 21.63 -29.19
C ILE A 370 -23.52 20.86 -28.83
N ILE A 371 -23.20 19.81 -29.60
CA ILE A 371 -21.95 19.08 -29.46
C ILE A 371 -20.92 19.70 -30.41
N PRO A 372 -19.84 20.32 -29.91
CA PRO A 372 -18.84 20.95 -30.77
C PRO A 372 -18.07 19.90 -31.60
N GLY A 373 -17.80 20.23 -32.85
CA GLY A 373 -17.10 19.35 -33.79
C GLY A 373 -15.69 19.00 -33.30
N ARG A 374 -15.31 17.71 -33.43
CA ARG A 374 -13.98 17.24 -33.01
C ARG A 374 -12.91 17.81 -33.92
N LYS A 375 -12.25 18.90 -33.49
CA LYS A 375 -11.00 19.38 -34.11
C LYS A 375 -9.89 18.38 -33.78
N ASP A 376 -9.56 17.50 -34.74
CA ASP A 376 -8.49 16.50 -34.58
C ASP A 376 -7.13 17.18 -34.44
N ARG A 377 -6.64 17.25 -33.20
CA ARG A 377 -5.36 17.87 -32.86
C ARG A 377 -4.12 17.08 -33.31
N PHE A 378 -4.30 15.87 -33.84
CA PHE A 378 -3.19 14.98 -34.22
C PHE A 378 -2.73 15.11 -35.68
N PHE A 379 -3.59 15.57 -36.59
CA PHE A 379 -3.20 15.85 -37.97
C PHE A 379 -3.20 17.35 -38.22
N ARG A 380 -2.02 17.97 -38.07
CA ARG A 380 -1.74 19.34 -38.54
C ARG A 380 -1.59 19.34 -40.07
N SER A 381 -2.65 18.94 -40.78
CA SER A 381 -2.65 18.89 -42.24
C SER A 381 -2.65 20.29 -42.85
N ARG A 382 -2.10 20.39 -44.06
CA ARG A 382 -1.90 21.65 -44.78
C ARG A 382 -3.23 22.29 -45.21
N LYS A 383 -3.33 23.59 -44.91
CA LYS A 383 -3.70 24.66 -45.86
C LYS A 383 -4.94 24.41 -46.76
N GLY A 384 -6.08 24.92 -46.31
CA GLY A 384 -7.09 25.54 -47.19
C GLY A 384 -8.22 24.64 -47.68
N ASP A 385 -9.31 24.59 -46.91
CA ASP A 385 -10.66 24.44 -47.46
C ASP A 385 -11.46 25.71 -47.06
N PRO A 386 -12.03 26.48 -48.00
CA PRO A 386 -12.81 27.68 -47.70
C PRO A 386 -14.23 27.39 -47.18
N SER A 387 -14.70 26.14 -47.22
CA SER A 387 -16.04 25.76 -46.75
C SER A 387 -16.07 25.66 -45.21
N GLY A 388 -16.15 26.83 -44.56
CA GLY A 388 -16.22 27.00 -43.10
C GLY A 388 -17.55 26.51 -42.47
N VAL A 389 -17.97 25.28 -42.78
CA VAL A 389 -19.09 24.62 -42.10
C VAL A 389 -18.66 24.33 -40.67
N ASN A 390 -19.23 25.03 -39.69
CA ASN A 390 -19.12 24.65 -38.29
C ASN A 390 -19.68 23.23 -38.15
N ASN A 391 -18.80 22.26 -37.93
CA ASN A 391 -19.15 20.84 -37.82
C ASN A 391 -19.74 20.50 -36.43
N ASP A 392 -20.46 21.46 -35.87
CA ASP A 392 -21.08 21.44 -34.55
C ASP A 392 -22.46 20.79 -34.67
N LYS A 393 -22.65 19.67 -34.00
CA LYS A 393 -23.90 18.91 -34.08
C LYS A 393 -24.90 19.46 -33.07
N VAL A 394 -25.86 20.26 -33.57
CA VAL A 394 -27.05 20.67 -32.81
C VAL A 394 -27.91 19.42 -32.55
N ILE A 395 -28.34 19.23 -31.30
CA ILE A 395 -29.15 18.09 -30.84
C ILE A 395 -30.48 18.56 -30.26
N LEU A 396 -30.49 19.72 -29.59
CA LEU A 396 -31.69 20.46 -29.20
C LEU A 396 -31.53 21.92 -29.60
N ASP A 397 -32.62 22.56 -30.00
CA ASP A 397 -32.64 23.94 -30.45
C ASP A 397 -33.90 24.67 -29.97
N ASN A 398 -33.72 25.67 -29.11
CA ASN A 398 -34.73 26.60 -28.59
C ASN A 398 -35.99 25.95 -27.97
N VAL A 399 -35.84 24.76 -27.35
CA VAL A 399 -36.96 24.02 -26.77
C VAL A 399 -37.45 24.69 -25.49
N SER A 400 -38.77 24.86 -25.34
CA SER A 400 -39.41 25.50 -24.19
C SER A 400 -40.63 24.71 -23.71
N GLY A 401 -41.01 24.86 -22.44
CA GLY A 401 -42.17 24.16 -21.85
C GLY A 401 -42.31 24.39 -20.35
N THR A 402 -43.46 23.97 -19.81
CA THR A 402 -43.83 24.15 -18.39
C THR A 402 -44.69 22.98 -17.91
N VAL A 403 -44.47 22.52 -16.68
CA VAL A 403 -45.27 21.49 -16.00
C VAL A 403 -45.49 21.92 -14.55
N ARG A 404 -46.74 21.94 -14.08
CA ARG A 404 -47.12 22.30 -12.70
C ARG A 404 -47.30 21.03 -11.83
N PRO A 405 -47.29 21.17 -10.49
CA PRO A 405 -47.80 20.11 -9.60
C PRO A 405 -49.19 19.66 -10.07
N GLY A 406 -49.43 18.35 -10.06
CA GLY A 406 -50.71 17.80 -10.51
C GLY A 406 -50.82 17.60 -12.02
N GLN A 407 -49.72 17.69 -12.78
CA GLN A 407 -49.71 17.48 -14.22
C GLN A 407 -48.69 16.38 -14.63
N MET A 408 -49.09 15.59 -15.62
CA MET A 408 -48.29 14.55 -16.26
C MET A 408 -48.07 14.86 -17.74
N MET A 409 -46.81 15.04 -18.15
CA MET A 409 -46.42 15.40 -19.52
C MET A 409 -45.77 14.24 -20.28
N ALA A 410 -46.22 14.01 -21.51
CA ALA A 410 -45.54 13.15 -22.48
C ALA A 410 -44.62 13.96 -23.41
N ILE A 411 -43.38 13.51 -23.59
CA ILE A 411 -42.49 13.95 -24.66
C ILE A 411 -42.53 12.89 -25.77
N LEU A 412 -43.15 13.24 -26.88
CA LEU A 412 -43.28 12.42 -28.09
C LEU A 412 -42.32 12.88 -29.20
N GLY A 413 -42.12 12.03 -30.20
CA GLY A 413 -41.28 12.29 -31.37
C GLY A 413 -40.55 11.04 -31.87
N PRO A 414 -40.07 11.02 -33.12
CA PRO A 414 -39.37 9.88 -33.69
C PRO A 414 -38.04 9.58 -32.99
N SER A 415 -37.42 8.46 -33.37
CA SER A 415 -36.07 8.09 -32.92
C SER A 415 -35.07 9.15 -33.38
N GLY A 416 -34.18 9.58 -32.47
CA GLY A 416 -33.22 10.66 -32.75
C GLY A 416 -33.74 12.10 -32.58
N ALA A 417 -35.04 12.32 -32.31
CA ALA A 417 -35.63 13.66 -32.15
C ALA A 417 -35.13 14.49 -30.94
N GLY A 418 -34.32 13.90 -30.05
CA GLY A 418 -33.76 14.59 -28.88
C GLY A 418 -34.43 14.24 -27.53
N LYS A 419 -35.49 13.42 -27.50
CA LYS A 419 -36.30 13.07 -26.30
C LYS A 419 -35.47 12.78 -25.03
N THR A 420 -34.67 11.71 -25.03
CA THR A 420 -33.76 11.35 -23.93
C THR A 420 -32.79 12.47 -23.58
N THR A 421 -32.33 13.24 -24.57
CA THR A 421 -31.43 14.37 -24.31
C THR A 421 -32.11 15.51 -23.56
N LEU A 422 -33.37 15.80 -23.87
CA LEU A 422 -34.18 16.76 -23.12
C LEU A 422 -34.39 16.26 -21.68
N VAL A 423 -34.88 15.03 -21.51
CA VAL A 423 -35.11 14.43 -20.17
C VAL A 423 -33.85 14.44 -19.31
N GLU A 424 -32.69 14.08 -19.87
CA GLU A 424 -31.43 14.09 -19.12
C GLU A 424 -30.94 15.49 -18.75
N ILE A 425 -31.14 16.51 -19.61
CA ILE A 425 -30.78 17.90 -19.29
C ILE A 425 -31.71 18.47 -18.23
N LEU A 426 -33.02 18.19 -18.30
CA LEU A 426 -33.99 18.55 -17.25
C LEU A 426 -33.68 17.83 -15.93
N ALA A 427 -33.07 16.64 -15.97
CA ALA A 427 -32.57 15.95 -14.77
C ALA A 427 -31.27 16.55 -14.20
N GLY A 428 -30.72 17.61 -14.81
CA GLY A 428 -29.45 18.19 -14.41
C GLY A 428 -28.23 17.32 -14.74
N LYS A 429 -28.34 16.33 -15.65
CA LYS A 429 -27.15 15.61 -16.13
C LYS A 429 -26.35 16.49 -17.05
N SER A 430 -25.15 16.86 -16.62
CA SER A 430 -24.19 17.51 -17.50
C SER A 430 -23.71 16.57 -18.60
N LYS A 431 -23.69 17.10 -19.82
CA LYS A 431 -23.20 16.43 -21.02
C LYS A 431 -21.95 17.14 -21.55
N SER A 432 -21.20 16.50 -22.45
CA SER A 432 -19.94 17.05 -22.97
C SER A 432 -20.09 18.21 -23.97
N GLY A 433 -21.30 18.49 -24.44
CA GLY A 433 -21.60 19.63 -25.31
C GLY A 433 -21.93 20.92 -24.53
N ILE A 434 -22.23 21.98 -25.28
CA ILE A 434 -22.65 23.27 -24.75
C ILE A 434 -24.17 23.23 -24.55
N ILE A 435 -24.63 23.52 -23.33
CA ILE A 435 -26.04 23.72 -22.99
C ILE A 435 -26.29 25.23 -22.87
N SER A 436 -27.33 25.74 -23.51
CA SER A 436 -27.79 27.13 -23.38
C SER A 436 -29.30 27.16 -23.14
N GLY A 437 -29.81 28.29 -22.65
CA GLY A 437 -31.20 28.46 -22.25
C GLY A 437 -31.35 28.61 -20.73
N ARG A 438 -32.58 28.55 -20.25
CA ARG A 438 -32.92 28.62 -18.81
C ARG A 438 -33.76 27.41 -18.42
N PHE A 439 -33.46 26.83 -17.27
CA PHE A 439 -34.20 25.74 -16.66
C PHE A 439 -34.27 25.99 -15.16
N ASP A 440 -35.49 26.18 -14.65
CA ASP A 440 -35.76 26.38 -13.23
C ASP A 440 -36.78 25.35 -12.75
N VAL A 441 -36.55 24.83 -11.55
CA VAL A 441 -37.58 24.18 -10.75
C VAL A 441 -38.01 25.20 -9.71
N ILE A 442 -39.24 25.70 -9.83
CA ILE A 442 -39.77 26.82 -9.06
C ILE A 442 -40.75 26.27 -8.01
N PRO A 443 -40.46 26.37 -6.70
CA PRO A 443 -41.40 25.96 -5.68
C PRO A 443 -42.58 26.94 -5.62
N GLU A 444 -43.77 26.44 -5.28
CA GLU A 444 -44.95 27.29 -5.05
C GLU A 444 -44.74 28.21 -3.83
N ASP A 445 -44.09 27.71 -2.78
CA ASP A 445 -43.58 28.52 -1.67
C ASP A 445 -42.15 29.01 -1.97
N HIS A 446 -42.00 30.31 -2.24
CA HIS A 446 -40.73 30.97 -2.56
C HIS A 446 -39.76 31.11 -1.36
N THR A 447 -40.04 30.46 -0.23
CA THR A 447 -39.33 30.62 1.06
C THR A 447 -38.33 29.50 1.38
N LEU A 448 -38.11 28.55 0.47
CA LEU A 448 -37.34 27.34 0.75
C LEU A 448 -35.82 27.55 0.78
N ASP A 449 -35.22 27.21 1.92
CA ASP A 449 -33.77 27.17 2.16
C ASP A 449 -33.14 25.78 1.82
N ARG A 450 -33.89 24.91 1.10
CA ARG A 450 -33.42 23.57 0.70
C ARG A 450 -33.35 23.39 -0.82
N PRO A 451 -32.37 22.62 -1.34
CA PRO A 451 -32.38 22.23 -2.74
C PRO A 451 -33.55 21.29 -3.07
N LEU A 452 -34.08 21.48 -4.28
CA LEU A 452 -35.15 20.67 -4.85
C LEU A 452 -34.60 19.35 -5.41
N ARG A 453 -35.38 18.27 -5.27
CA ARG A 453 -35.00 16.89 -5.58
C ARG A 453 -35.65 16.42 -6.87
N VAL A 454 -34.86 16.29 -7.92
CA VAL A 454 -35.32 15.65 -9.17
C VAL A 454 -35.01 14.15 -9.13
N GLY A 455 -36.04 13.32 -9.23
CA GLY A 455 -35.90 11.87 -9.42
C GLY A 455 -35.85 11.53 -10.91
N LEU A 456 -34.91 10.69 -11.33
CA LEU A 456 -34.78 10.24 -12.72
C LEU A 456 -34.84 8.73 -12.82
N VAL A 457 -35.83 8.22 -13.54
CA VAL A 457 -35.94 6.82 -13.94
C VAL A 457 -35.27 6.64 -15.31
N PRO A 458 -34.10 5.98 -15.41
CA PRO A 458 -33.40 5.78 -16.68
C PRO A 458 -34.11 4.75 -17.57
N GLN A 459 -33.76 4.67 -18.86
CA GLN A 459 -34.30 3.68 -19.80
C GLN A 459 -34.02 2.22 -19.36
N GLN A 460 -32.83 1.93 -18.81
CA GLN A 460 -32.42 0.57 -18.42
C GLN A 460 -32.61 0.28 -16.93
N ASP A 461 -33.27 -0.83 -16.61
CA ASP A 461 -33.50 -1.31 -15.24
C ASP A 461 -32.30 -2.11 -14.69
N ILE A 462 -31.30 -1.41 -14.15
CA ILE A 462 -30.11 -2.04 -13.54
C ILE A 462 -30.34 -2.24 -12.05
N LEU A 463 -30.61 -3.48 -11.62
CA LEU A 463 -30.90 -3.86 -10.23
C LEU A 463 -29.98 -4.97 -9.70
N PRO A 464 -29.74 -5.08 -8.38
CA PRO A 464 -28.95 -6.16 -7.80
C PRO A 464 -29.72 -7.50 -7.81
N PRO A 465 -29.32 -8.52 -8.59
CA PRO A 465 -30.14 -9.70 -8.88
C PRO A 465 -30.35 -10.63 -7.67
N THR A 466 -29.44 -10.59 -6.69
CA THR A 466 -29.42 -11.47 -5.50
C THR A 466 -30.22 -10.93 -4.31
N LEU A 467 -30.71 -9.69 -4.37
CA LEU A 467 -31.59 -9.09 -3.35
C LEU A 467 -33.06 -9.39 -3.62
N THR A 468 -33.90 -9.28 -2.60
CA THR A 468 -35.35 -9.20 -2.79
C THR A 468 -35.79 -7.79 -3.14
N VAL A 469 -37.01 -7.65 -3.67
CA VAL A 469 -37.62 -6.35 -3.98
C VAL A 469 -37.64 -5.43 -2.75
N PHE A 470 -38.12 -5.94 -1.61
CA PHE A 470 -38.11 -5.22 -0.33
C PHE A 470 -36.70 -4.79 0.09
N GLU A 471 -35.70 -5.66 -0.04
CA GLU A 471 -34.33 -5.34 0.35
C GLU A 471 -33.68 -4.26 -0.52
N ALA A 472 -33.98 -4.24 -1.82
CA ALA A 472 -33.50 -3.19 -2.73
C ALA A 472 -34.13 -1.83 -2.40
N LEU A 473 -35.46 -1.79 -2.20
CA LEU A 473 -36.17 -0.57 -1.79
C LEU A 473 -35.73 -0.08 -0.40
N LEU A 474 -35.56 -0.99 0.57
CA LEU A 474 -35.09 -0.65 1.91
C LEU A 474 -33.62 -0.20 1.93
N PHE A 475 -32.77 -0.74 1.05
CA PHE A 475 -31.41 -0.24 0.87
C PHE A 475 -31.40 1.19 0.34
N ALA A 476 -32.24 1.51 -0.66
CA ALA A 476 -32.43 2.88 -1.14
C ALA A 476 -33.00 3.80 -0.05
N ALA A 477 -34.03 3.36 0.69
CA ALA A 477 -34.62 4.09 1.82
C ALA A 477 -33.57 4.44 2.87
N ARG A 478 -32.74 3.47 3.27
CA ARG A 478 -31.69 3.63 4.29
C ARG A 478 -30.66 4.70 3.92
N LEU A 479 -30.33 4.83 2.63
CA LEU A 479 -29.27 5.71 2.14
C LEU A 479 -29.76 7.08 1.63
N ARG A 480 -30.97 7.14 1.05
CA ARG A 480 -31.58 8.36 0.49
C ARG A 480 -32.46 9.13 1.48
N LEU A 481 -32.99 8.47 2.51
CA LEU A 481 -33.70 9.15 3.60
C LEU A 481 -32.71 9.55 4.70
N PRO A 482 -32.88 10.73 5.34
CA PRO A 482 -32.09 11.19 6.48
C PRO A 482 -31.92 10.18 7.61
N GLU A 483 -30.87 10.34 8.43
CA GLU A 483 -30.53 9.39 9.50
C GLU A 483 -31.40 9.48 10.76
N ASN A 484 -32.14 10.57 10.96
CA ASN A 484 -33.07 10.72 12.09
C ASN A 484 -34.29 9.81 11.98
N ILE A 485 -34.76 9.52 10.76
CA ILE A 485 -35.86 8.58 10.53
C ILE A 485 -35.39 7.18 10.93
N THR A 486 -36.15 6.53 11.82
CA THR A 486 -35.82 5.21 12.36
C THR A 486 -35.90 4.13 11.28
N ASP A 487 -35.15 3.04 11.46
CA ASP A 487 -35.17 1.95 10.48
C ASP A 487 -36.56 1.29 10.34
N LYS A 488 -37.40 1.36 11.39
CA LYS A 488 -38.80 0.89 11.38
C LYS A 488 -39.67 1.77 10.47
N GLU A 489 -39.63 3.09 10.65
CA GLU A 489 -40.36 4.03 9.78
C GLU A 489 -39.87 3.95 8.32
N LYS A 490 -38.58 3.66 8.09
CA LYS A 490 -38.05 3.38 6.75
C LYS A 490 -38.62 2.10 6.14
N GLN A 491 -38.88 1.06 6.93
CA GLN A 491 -39.54 -0.17 6.49
C GLN A 491 -41.02 0.08 6.18
N GLU A 492 -41.76 0.74 7.09
CA GLU A 492 -43.17 1.10 6.89
C GLU A 492 -43.38 1.95 5.62
N ARG A 493 -42.48 2.91 5.34
CA ARG A 493 -42.48 3.68 4.07
C ARG A 493 -42.25 2.83 2.82
N VAL A 494 -41.47 1.75 2.91
CA VAL A 494 -41.26 0.81 1.80
C VAL A 494 -42.50 -0.06 1.59
N GLU A 495 -43.18 -0.49 2.66
CA GLU A 495 -44.43 -1.26 2.58
C GLU A 495 -45.54 -0.44 1.91
N VAL A 496 -45.78 0.78 2.37
CA VAL A 496 -46.74 1.72 1.73
C VAL A 496 -46.40 1.99 0.26
N LEU A 497 -45.11 2.03 -0.09
CA LEU A 497 -44.67 2.22 -1.48
C LEU A 497 -44.91 0.97 -2.35
N LEU A 498 -44.71 -0.24 -1.81
CA LEU A 498 -45.00 -1.50 -2.50
C LEU A 498 -46.49 -1.63 -2.85
N ASP A 499 -47.37 -1.20 -1.93
CA ASP A 499 -48.82 -1.14 -2.13
C ASP A 499 -49.19 -0.09 -3.19
N LYS A 500 -48.66 1.14 -3.09
CA LYS A 500 -48.88 2.20 -4.11
C LYS A 500 -48.42 1.79 -5.52
N LEU A 501 -47.42 0.93 -5.62
CA LEU A 501 -46.88 0.41 -6.89
C LEU A 501 -47.55 -0.89 -7.35
N GLY A 502 -48.47 -1.47 -6.58
CA GLY A 502 -49.14 -2.73 -6.91
C GLY A 502 -48.19 -3.93 -7.04
N ILE A 503 -47.14 -3.99 -6.20
CA ILE A 503 -46.08 -5.03 -6.23
C ILE A 503 -45.89 -5.75 -4.88
N SER A 504 -46.83 -5.59 -3.94
CA SER A 504 -46.80 -6.22 -2.61
C SER A 504 -46.70 -7.75 -2.67
N ALA A 505 -47.25 -8.38 -3.73
CA ALA A 505 -47.15 -9.82 -3.97
C ALA A 505 -45.71 -10.33 -4.21
N ILE A 506 -44.79 -9.47 -4.67
CA ILE A 506 -43.39 -9.83 -4.98
C ILE A 506 -42.38 -9.27 -3.97
N THR A 507 -42.85 -8.70 -2.86
CA THR A 507 -42.03 -8.10 -1.77
C THR A 507 -40.80 -8.93 -1.38
N ASN A 508 -41.01 -10.24 -1.15
CA ASN A 508 -39.96 -11.17 -0.72
C ASN A 508 -39.36 -12.00 -1.87
N THR A 509 -39.77 -11.75 -3.11
CA THR A 509 -39.22 -12.41 -4.30
C THR A 509 -37.87 -11.82 -4.65
N ARG A 510 -36.91 -12.66 -5.09
CA ARG A 510 -35.61 -12.19 -5.61
C ARG A 510 -35.80 -11.49 -6.94
N ILE A 511 -35.07 -10.41 -7.16
CA ILE A 511 -35.12 -9.65 -8.42
C ILE A 511 -34.69 -10.55 -9.59
N GLY A 512 -33.65 -11.37 -9.39
CA GLY A 512 -33.13 -12.30 -10.39
C GLY A 512 -32.34 -11.62 -11.52
N ASP A 513 -31.84 -12.44 -12.44
CA ASP A 513 -31.03 -11.99 -13.56
C ASP A 513 -31.83 -12.07 -14.87
N VAL A 514 -31.79 -10.99 -15.66
CA VAL A 514 -32.47 -10.86 -16.96
C VAL A 514 -31.86 -11.80 -18.01
N THR A 515 -30.57 -12.13 -17.90
CA THR A 515 -29.85 -12.94 -18.90
C THR A 515 -30.02 -14.46 -18.75
N GLY A 516 -30.97 -14.90 -17.91
CA GLY A 516 -31.50 -16.27 -17.91
C GLY A 516 -30.58 -17.36 -17.36
N GLY A 517 -29.37 -17.03 -16.88
CA GLY A 517 -28.35 -18.03 -16.57
C GLY A 517 -28.45 -18.73 -15.21
N LYS A 518 -28.92 -18.06 -14.14
CA LYS A 518 -28.75 -18.57 -12.75
C LYS A 518 -29.96 -18.51 -11.81
N ALA A 519 -30.96 -17.65 -12.05
CA ALA A 519 -32.23 -17.68 -11.30
C ALA A 519 -33.33 -16.91 -12.04
N ARG A 520 -34.49 -17.54 -12.25
CA ARG A 520 -35.70 -16.86 -12.73
C ARG A 520 -36.14 -15.82 -11.70
N GLY A 521 -36.23 -14.57 -12.14
CA GLY A 521 -36.56 -13.41 -11.32
C GLY A 521 -38.01 -12.93 -11.43
N ILE A 522 -38.21 -11.64 -11.13
CA ILE A 522 -39.45 -10.91 -11.39
C ILE A 522 -39.59 -10.59 -12.89
N SER A 523 -40.82 -10.30 -13.35
CA SER A 523 -41.07 -9.93 -14.75
C SER A 523 -40.52 -8.53 -15.09
N GLY A 524 -40.33 -8.22 -16.37
CA GLY A 524 -39.86 -6.90 -16.82
C GLY A 524 -40.77 -5.75 -16.37
N GLY A 525 -42.10 -5.92 -16.46
CA GLY A 525 -43.05 -4.91 -16.00
C GLY A 525 -43.04 -4.69 -14.48
N GLU A 526 -42.77 -5.74 -13.70
CA GLU A 526 -42.53 -5.62 -12.25
C GLU A 526 -41.19 -4.93 -11.96
N MET A 527 -40.13 -5.31 -12.68
CA MET A 527 -38.80 -4.72 -12.57
C MET A 527 -38.84 -3.20 -12.80
N ARG A 528 -39.60 -2.76 -13.81
CA ARG A 528 -39.82 -1.35 -14.11
C ARG A 528 -40.50 -0.60 -12.96
N ARG A 529 -41.52 -1.20 -12.34
CA ARG A 529 -42.20 -0.65 -11.15
C ARG A 529 -41.25 -0.57 -9.95
N VAL A 530 -40.35 -1.54 -9.77
CA VAL A 530 -39.30 -1.48 -8.74
C VAL A 530 -38.32 -0.34 -9.00
N THR A 531 -37.87 -0.11 -10.25
CA THR A 531 -37.01 1.03 -10.59
C THR A 531 -37.69 2.38 -10.32
N ILE A 532 -38.99 2.51 -10.65
CA ILE A 532 -39.78 3.70 -10.30
C ILE A 532 -39.83 3.89 -8.77
N GLY A 533 -40.08 2.83 -8.01
CA GLY A 533 -40.07 2.85 -6.55
C GLY A 533 -38.74 3.30 -5.93
N LEU A 534 -37.61 2.87 -6.51
CA LEU A 534 -36.27 3.27 -6.04
C LEU A 534 -36.00 4.78 -6.13
N GLU A 535 -36.70 5.51 -7.00
CA GLU A 535 -36.67 6.97 -7.05
C GLU A 535 -37.71 7.60 -6.11
N LEU A 536 -38.95 7.10 -6.14
CA LEU A 536 -40.06 7.58 -5.30
C LEU A 536 -39.80 7.49 -3.79
N ILE A 537 -39.03 6.50 -3.33
CA ILE A 537 -38.72 6.32 -1.90
C ILE A 537 -38.07 7.56 -1.26
N SER A 538 -37.39 8.38 -2.06
CA SER A 538 -36.77 9.64 -1.61
C SER A 538 -37.72 10.83 -1.53
N SER A 539 -38.98 10.65 -1.95
CA SER A 539 -39.98 11.70 -2.17
C SER A 539 -39.41 12.86 -3.01
N PRO A 540 -39.16 12.62 -4.32
CA PRO A 540 -38.67 13.68 -5.21
C PRO A 540 -39.74 14.77 -5.39
N ASP A 541 -39.29 16.01 -5.55
CA ASP A 541 -40.14 17.16 -5.84
C ASP A 541 -40.54 17.22 -7.34
N VAL A 542 -39.81 16.50 -8.20
CA VAL A 542 -40.09 16.30 -9.64
C VAL A 542 -39.71 14.88 -10.06
N LEU A 543 -40.55 14.20 -10.85
CA LEU A 543 -40.25 12.87 -11.39
C LEU A 543 -40.08 12.90 -12.92
N LEU A 544 -38.89 12.53 -13.38
CA LEU A 544 -38.55 12.41 -14.79
C LEU A 544 -38.35 10.93 -15.15
N LEU A 545 -38.88 10.49 -16.29
CA LEU A 545 -38.75 9.12 -16.78
C LEU A 545 -38.31 9.10 -18.25
N ASP A 546 -37.27 8.31 -18.54
CA ASP A 546 -36.87 8.05 -19.92
C ASP A 546 -37.43 6.69 -20.38
N GLU A 547 -38.36 6.74 -21.34
CA GLU A 547 -39.07 5.61 -21.93
C GLU A 547 -39.61 4.58 -20.90
N PRO A 548 -40.51 4.96 -19.97
CA PRO A 548 -41.00 4.08 -18.92
C PRO A 548 -41.80 2.86 -19.42
N THR A 549 -42.31 2.89 -20.66
CA THR A 549 -43.14 1.83 -21.26
C THR A 549 -42.42 1.00 -22.33
N SER A 550 -41.15 1.27 -22.63
CA SER A 550 -40.39 0.57 -23.66
C SER A 550 -40.05 -0.86 -23.24
N GLY A 551 -40.11 -1.82 -24.19
CA GLY A 551 -39.84 -3.24 -23.93
C GLY A 551 -40.92 -3.98 -23.13
N LEU A 552 -42.09 -3.38 -22.91
CA LEU A 552 -43.20 -3.97 -22.15
C LEU A 552 -44.41 -4.29 -23.03
N ASP A 553 -45.22 -5.26 -22.61
CA ASP A 553 -46.53 -5.51 -23.18
C ASP A 553 -47.51 -4.37 -22.87
N SER A 554 -48.57 -4.24 -23.67
CA SER A 554 -49.53 -3.15 -23.57
C SER A 554 -50.26 -3.09 -22.22
N VAL A 555 -50.47 -4.24 -21.55
CA VAL A 555 -51.14 -4.30 -20.24
C VAL A 555 -50.18 -3.83 -19.13
N SER A 556 -48.93 -4.26 -19.16
CA SER A 556 -47.89 -3.76 -18.24
C SER A 556 -47.62 -2.27 -18.41
N ALA A 557 -47.57 -1.79 -19.66
CA ALA A 557 -47.39 -0.38 -19.98
C ALA A 557 -48.55 0.49 -19.46
N ALA A 558 -49.81 0.05 -19.65
CA ALA A 558 -50.98 0.73 -19.12
C ALA A 558 -50.95 0.82 -17.58
N ARG A 559 -50.63 -0.28 -16.89
CA ARG A 559 -50.51 -0.31 -15.41
C ARG A 559 -49.44 0.64 -14.88
N ILE A 560 -48.32 0.79 -15.60
CA ILE A 560 -47.29 1.77 -15.22
C ILE A 560 -47.80 3.20 -15.39
N ALA A 561 -48.55 3.48 -16.47
CA ALA A 561 -49.15 4.79 -16.66
C ALA A 561 -50.23 5.11 -15.61
N ASP A 562 -51.03 4.13 -15.18
CA ASP A 562 -51.98 4.29 -14.06
C ASP A 562 -51.25 4.67 -12.76
N VAL A 563 -50.14 4.00 -12.46
CA VAL A 563 -49.29 4.31 -11.29
C VAL A 563 -48.70 5.72 -11.41
N LEU A 564 -48.15 6.10 -12.56
CA LEU A 564 -47.58 7.45 -12.78
C LEU A 564 -48.65 8.55 -12.71
N HIS A 565 -49.83 8.30 -13.26
CA HIS A 565 -50.96 9.23 -13.23
C HIS A 565 -51.48 9.41 -11.78
N ALA A 566 -51.52 8.34 -10.98
CA ALA A 566 -51.86 8.40 -9.56
C ALA A 566 -50.80 9.10 -8.69
N ILE A 567 -49.52 9.06 -9.08
CA ILE A 567 -48.44 9.84 -8.44
C ILE A 567 -48.56 11.33 -8.80
N ALA A 568 -48.86 11.63 -10.06
CA ALA A 568 -49.05 13.00 -10.53
C ALA A 568 -50.21 13.67 -9.79
N HIS A 569 -51.34 12.97 -9.71
CA HIS A 569 -52.60 13.45 -9.14
C HIS A 569 -52.83 13.05 -7.67
N ASP A 570 -51.77 12.74 -6.89
CA ASP A 570 -51.91 12.46 -5.45
C ASP A 570 -52.52 13.70 -4.76
N PRO A 571 -53.69 13.59 -4.10
CA PRO A 571 -54.42 14.76 -3.58
C PRO A 571 -53.71 15.43 -2.41
N VAL A 572 -52.77 14.75 -1.76
CA VAL A 572 -51.98 15.28 -0.64
C VAL A 572 -50.66 15.86 -1.17
N ASN A 573 -49.97 15.13 -2.05
CA ASN A 573 -48.63 15.48 -2.53
C ASN A 573 -48.50 15.34 -4.06
N PRO A 574 -49.15 16.20 -4.84
CA PRO A 574 -49.13 16.11 -6.29
C PRO A 574 -47.72 16.40 -6.82
N THR A 575 -47.15 15.46 -7.58
CA THR A 575 -45.75 15.51 -8.04
C THR A 575 -45.73 15.68 -9.56
N PRO A 576 -45.09 16.71 -10.15
CA PRO A 576 -45.02 16.83 -11.60
C PRO A 576 -44.27 15.63 -12.22
N VAL A 577 -44.88 15.00 -13.23
CA VAL A 577 -44.32 13.83 -13.93
C VAL A 577 -44.03 14.19 -15.38
N ILE A 578 -42.81 13.93 -15.85
CA ILE A 578 -42.44 14.09 -17.26
C ILE A 578 -41.86 12.78 -17.78
N ALA A 579 -42.45 12.21 -18.83
CA ALA A 579 -42.00 10.97 -19.43
C ALA A 579 -41.72 11.12 -20.93
N SER A 580 -40.56 10.68 -21.41
CA SER A 580 -40.39 10.41 -22.85
C SER A 580 -41.13 9.13 -23.21
N ILE A 581 -41.94 9.14 -24.26
CA ILE A 581 -42.74 7.98 -24.67
C ILE A 581 -42.51 7.69 -26.15
N HIS A 582 -42.36 6.41 -26.48
CA HIS A 582 -42.24 5.90 -27.84
C HIS A 582 -43.53 5.13 -28.20
N GLN A 583 -44.16 5.48 -29.32
CA GLN A 583 -45.38 4.86 -29.87
C GLN A 583 -46.42 4.42 -28.82
N PRO A 584 -47.07 5.35 -28.09
CA PRO A 584 -48.08 4.97 -27.11
C PRO A 584 -49.38 4.51 -27.77
N SER A 585 -50.01 3.51 -27.15
CA SER A 585 -51.40 3.18 -27.45
C SER A 585 -52.33 4.36 -27.13
N SER A 586 -53.49 4.44 -27.79
CA SER A 586 -54.47 5.50 -27.52
C SER A 586 -54.84 5.59 -26.03
N GLN A 587 -55.06 4.44 -25.36
CA GLN A 587 -55.35 4.39 -23.92
C GLN A 587 -54.24 5.00 -23.06
N LEU A 588 -52.97 4.76 -23.42
CA LEU A 588 -51.81 5.33 -22.76
C LEU A 588 -51.69 6.83 -23.01
N TYR A 589 -51.89 7.28 -24.25
CA TYR A 589 -51.83 8.69 -24.63
C TYR A 589 -52.85 9.56 -23.87
N HIS A 590 -54.07 9.07 -23.66
CA HIS A 590 -55.12 9.80 -22.93
C HIS A 590 -54.88 9.93 -21.41
N LYS A 591 -53.79 9.38 -20.85
CA LYS A 591 -53.40 9.56 -19.44
C LYS A 591 -52.53 10.80 -19.18
N PHE A 592 -52.07 11.46 -20.24
CA PHE A 592 -51.20 12.63 -20.17
C PHE A 592 -51.99 13.93 -20.35
N ASP A 593 -51.81 14.86 -19.42
CA ASP A 593 -52.47 16.17 -19.41
C ASP A 593 -51.82 17.13 -20.40
N LEU A 594 -50.50 16.99 -20.60
CA LEU A 594 -49.67 17.79 -21.47
C LEU A 594 -48.88 16.93 -22.45
N VAL A 595 -48.64 17.45 -23.65
CA VAL A 595 -47.85 16.79 -24.70
C VAL A 595 -46.87 17.78 -25.31
N VAL A 596 -45.62 17.36 -25.44
CA VAL A 596 -44.58 18.02 -26.23
C VAL A 596 -44.21 17.11 -27.39
N VAL A 597 -44.30 17.61 -28.62
CA VAL A 597 -43.91 16.88 -29.83
C VAL A 597 -42.58 17.42 -30.31
N LEU A 598 -41.53 16.59 -30.27
CA LEU A 598 -40.18 16.92 -30.74
C LEU A 598 -39.92 16.35 -32.13
N ALA A 599 -39.30 17.14 -33.00
CA ALA A 599 -38.70 16.68 -34.25
C ALA A 599 -37.40 17.42 -34.52
N HIS A 600 -36.36 16.70 -34.98
CA HIS A 600 -35.03 17.24 -35.27
C HIS A 600 -34.44 18.18 -34.19
N GLY A 601 -34.73 17.92 -32.91
CA GLY A 601 -34.24 18.72 -31.77
C GLY A 601 -35.06 19.97 -31.44
N ARG A 602 -36.12 20.27 -32.19
CA ARG A 602 -37.05 21.39 -31.94
C ARG A 602 -38.41 20.89 -31.45
N ALA A 603 -39.13 21.73 -30.72
CA ALA A 603 -40.52 21.45 -30.35
C ALA A 603 -41.48 21.96 -31.45
N LEU A 604 -42.24 21.05 -32.05
CA LEU A 604 -43.32 21.36 -33.00
C LEU A 604 -44.61 21.77 -32.29
N TYR A 605 -44.82 21.23 -31.08
CA TYR A 605 -45.97 21.52 -30.22
C TYR A 605 -45.57 21.38 -28.75
N SER A 606 -46.15 22.20 -27.89
CA SER A 606 -46.07 22.09 -26.42
C SER A 606 -47.35 22.66 -25.82
N GLY A 607 -48.22 21.81 -25.28
CA GLY A 607 -49.52 22.25 -24.76
C GLY A 607 -50.36 21.09 -24.20
N PRO A 608 -51.68 21.30 -24.04
CA PRO A 608 -52.62 20.26 -23.62
C PRO A 608 -52.56 18.99 -24.49
N GLY A 609 -52.78 17.84 -23.87
CA GLY A 609 -52.90 16.56 -24.56
C GLY A 609 -54.24 16.37 -25.29
N SER A 610 -54.72 15.12 -25.34
CA SER A 610 -55.96 14.76 -26.03
C SER A 610 -55.92 15.18 -27.51
N PHE A 611 -57.01 15.73 -28.06
CA PHE A 611 -57.13 16.07 -29.48
C PHE A 611 -56.56 17.45 -29.87
N ALA A 612 -56.18 18.28 -28.90
CA ALA A 612 -55.65 19.63 -29.12
C ALA A 612 -54.44 19.71 -30.09
N PRO A 613 -53.40 18.85 -30.00
CA PRO A 613 -52.28 18.91 -30.95
C PRO A 613 -52.67 18.53 -32.39
N ALA A 614 -53.65 17.63 -32.58
CA ALA A 614 -54.13 17.28 -33.92
C ALA A 614 -54.88 18.45 -34.59
N GLN A 615 -55.66 19.20 -33.80
CA GLN A 615 -56.29 20.45 -34.24
C GLN A 615 -55.24 21.53 -34.53
N TYR A 616 -54.21 21.65 -33.69
CA TYR A 616 -53.09 22.59 -33.90
C TYR A 616 -52.40 22.34 -35.24
N PHE A 617 -51.97 21.11 -35.54
CA PHE A 617 -51.29 20.82 -36.81
C PHE A 617 -52.19 20.99 -38.03
N SER A 618 -53.49 20.66 -37.90
CA SER A 618 -54.48 20.89 -38.96
C SER A 618 -54.66 22.39 -39.29
N ASN A 619 -54.59 23.26 -38.27
CA ASN A 619 -54.78 24.70 -38.42
C ASN A 619 -53.48 25.47 -38.76
N ALA A 620 -52.35 25.04 -38.21
CA ALA A 620 -51.06 25.73 -38.33
C ALA A 620 -50.43 25.60 -39.72
N ALA A 621 -50.68 24.49 -40.43
CA ALA A 621 -50.14 24.27 -41.76
C ALA A 621 -51.17 23.58 -42.70
N PRO A 622 -52.26 24.28 -43.08
CA PRO A 622 -53.34 23.72 -43.88
C PRO A 622 -52.85 23.13 -45.21
N GLY A 623 -53.13 21.85 -45.45
CA GLY A 623 -52.74 21.14 -46.68
C GLY A 623 -51.27 20.71 -46.77
N ALA A 624 -50.40 21.11 -45.83
CA ALA A 624 -49.02 20.63 -45.76
C ALA A 624 -48.84 19.44 -44.79
N VAL A 625 -49.84 19.21 -43.93
CA VAL A 625 -49.92 18.08 -42.99
C VAL A 625 -51.13 17.22 -43.38
N PRO A 626 -51.06 15.87 -43.36
CA PRO A 626 -52.22 15.02 -43.61
C PRO A 626 -53.37 15.33 -42.65
N PRO A 627 -54.64 15.31 -43.09
CA PRO A 627 -55.78 15.51 -42.20
C PRO A 627 -55.94 14.28 -41.28
N TYR A 628 -56.19 14.52 -40.00
CA TYR A 628 -56.46 13.44 -39.04
C TYR A 628 -57.73 12.65 -39.42
N GLN A 629 -57.60 11.33 -39.56
CA GLN A 629 -58.73 10.43 -39.83
C GLN A 629 -59.43 10.03 -38.52
N GLN A 630 -60.76 10.16 -38.47
CA GLN A 630 -61.54 9.76 -37.29
C GLN A 630 -61.32 8.28 -36.95
N GLY A 631 -60.99 8.01 -35.68
CA GLY A 631 -60.71 6.65 -35.19
C GLY A 631 -59.25 6.23 -35.28
N TYR A 632 -58.38 7.00 -35.93
CA TYR A 632 -56.94 6.75 -35.95
C TYR A 632 -56.29 7.12 -34.60
N ASN A 633 -55.19 6.46 -34.22
CA ASN A 633 -54.51 6.76 -32.95
C ASN A 633 -53.88 8.17 -33.04
N VAL A 634 -54.35 9.10 -32.20
CA VAL A 634 -53.83 10.47 -32.16
C VAL A 634 -52.32 10.48 -31.96
N ALA A 635 -51.78 9.65 -31.08
CA ALA A 635 -50.33 9.61 -30.86
C ALA A 635 -49.53 9.12 -32.08
N GLU A 636 -50.07 8.19 -32.86
CA GLU A 636 -49.41 7.69 -34.07
C GLU A 636 -49.41 8.78 -35.15
N TYR A 637 -50.52 9.50 -35.31
CA TYR A 637 -50.62 10.68 -36.17
C TYR A 637 -49.58 11.75 -35.80
N LEU A 638 -49.44 12.08 -34.50
CA LEU A 638 -48.42 13.04 -34.05
C LEU A 638 -46.99 12.57 -34.36
N LEU A 639 -46.73 11.26 -34.36
CA LEU A 639 -45.43 10.68 -34.71
C LEU A 639 -45.18 10.66 -36.22
N GLU A 640 -46.21 10.41 -37.04
CA GLU A 640 -46.16 10.53 -38.50
C GLU A 640 -45.79 11.97 -38.90
N VAL A 641 -46.53 12.96 -38.39
CA VAL A 641 -46.26 14.39 -38.62
C VAL A 641 -44.87 14.82 -38.10
N ALA A 642 -44.41 14.25 -36.99
CA ALA A 642 -43.08 14.56 -36.44
C ALA A 642 -41.93 13.82 -37.15
N SER A 643 -42.22 12.83 -38.00
CA SER A 643 -41.21 12.08 -38.77
C SER A 643 -40.83 12.78 -40.06
N GLU A 644 -41.79 13.39 -40.75
CA GLU A 644 -41.55 14.25 -41.93
C GLU A 644 -42.21 15.63 -41.76
N PRO A 645 -41.74 16.45 -40.80
CA PRO A 645 -42.36 17.74 -40.48
C PRO A 645 -42.14 18.77 -41.61
N PRO A 646 -43.21 19.38 -42.17
CA PRO A 646 -43.07 20.42 -43.17
C PRO A 646 -42.37 21.67 -42.62
N VAL A 647 -41.56 22.32 -43.46
CA VAL A 647 -40.67 23.44 -43.09
C VAL A 647 -41.41 24.60 -42.41
N SER A 648 -42.68 24.82 -42.74
CA SER A 648 -43.56 25.82 -42.13
C SER A 648 -43.69 25.68 -40.61
N LEU A 649 -43.72 24.45 -40.09
CA LEU A 649 -43.85 24.19 -38.64
C LEU A 649 -42.61 24.61 -37.84
N PHE A 650 -41.45 24.77 -38.49
CA PHE A 650 -40.21 25.25 -37.85
C PHE A 650 -40.03 26.77 -37.88
N GLN A 651 -40.90 27.50 -38.61
CA GLN A 651 -40.86 28.96 -38.71
C GLN A 651 -41.85 29.64 -37.75
N MET A 652 -42.79 28.88 -37.20
CA MET A 652 -43.79 29.36 -36.23
C MET A 652 -43.19 29.33 -34.83
N GLU A 653 -43.11 30.48 -34.15
CA GLU A 653 -42.72 30.49 -32.73
C GLU A 653 -43.74 29.71 -31.89
N PRO A 654 -43.32 28.89 -30.91
CA PRO A 654 -44.23 28.15 -30.05
C PRO A 654 -45.03 29.12 -29.18
N SER A 655 -46.31 29.26 -29.49
CA SER A 655 -47.21 30.23 -28.86
C SER A 655 -47.56 29.82 -27.42
N VAL A 656 -46.86 30.43 -26.45
CA VAL A 656 -47.16 30.32 -25.02
C VAL A 656 -48.54 30.91 -24.75
N THR A 657 -49.54 30.05 -24.63
CA THR A 657 -50.93 30.43 -24.34
C THR A 657 -51.15 30.60 -22.84
N THR A 658 -50.70 31.73 -22.29
CA THR A 658 -51.14 32.20 -20.97
C THR A 658 -52.50 32.88 -21.07
N SER A 659 -53.56 32.12 -20.83
CA SER A 659 -54.93 32.63 -20.72
C SER A 659 -55.37 32.72 -19.25
N THR A 660 -55.61 33.94 -18.78
CA THR A 660 -56.58 34.33 -17.73
C THR A 660 -56.56 33.60 -16.37
N VAL A 661 -55.92 34.19 -15.35
CA VAL A 661 -56.51 34.58 -14.03
C VAL A 661 -55.65 35.72 -13.45
N ALA A 662 -56.26 36.65 -12.72
CA ALA A 662 -55.66 37.71 -11.88
C ALA A 662 -54.95 38.88 -12.58
N SER A 663 -55.75 39.88 -12.97
CA SER A 663 -55.32 41.29 -13.00
C SER A 663 -56.46 42.20 -12.55
N ASP A 664 -56.85 42.03 -11.28
CA ASP A 664 -57.83 42.89 -10.59
C ASP A 664 -57.20 43.35 -9.26
N ALA A 665 -56.13 44.15 -9.37
CA ALA A 665 -55.49 44.85 -8.25
C ALA A 665 -54.62 46.03 -8.74
N VAL A 666 -54.89 47.22 -8.22
CA VAL A 666 -54.03 48.42 -8.25
C VAL A 666 -53.84 49.10 -9.61
N LEU A 667 -54.90 49.77 -10.08
CA LEU A 667 -54.76 51.07 -10.74
C LEU A 667 -54.62 52.17 -9.67
N LEU A 668 -53.43 52.74 -9.44
CA LEU A 668 -53.26 54.09 -8.87
C LEU A 668 -51.91 54.72 -9.28
N ALA A 669 -51.98 55.97 -9.79
CA ALA A 669 -50.89 56.89 -10.17
C ALA A 669 -49.95 56.48 -11.35
N GLY A 670 -49.64 57.33 -12.34
CA GLY A 670 -50.21 58.65 -12.64
C GLY A 670 -49.41 59.50 -13.66
N SER A 671 -49.87 59.54 -14.93
CA SER A 671 -49.64 60.62 -15.94
C SER A 671 -48.20 60.85 -16.52
N PRO A 672 -48.06 61.58 -17.67
CA PRO A 672 -46.97 61.33 -18.64
C PRO A 672 -46.16 62.58 -19.10
N ASP A 673 -45.07 62.35 -19.85
CA ASP A 673 -44.70 63.06 -21.12
C ASP A 673 -43.58 62.23 -21.83
N ARG A 674 -42.80 62.75 -22.80
CA ARG A 674 -43.09 62.75 -24.27
C ARG A 674 -41.82 63.11 -25.06
N ARG A 675 -41.95 63.20 -26.40
CA ARG A 675 -40.94 63.64 -27.41
C ARG A 675 -39.85 62.56 -27.66
N THR A 676 -39.62 61.99 -28.85
CA THR A 676 -39.72 62.36 -30.29
C THR A 676 -38.46 63.05 -30.86
N SER A 677 -37.98 62.53 -32.01
CA SER A 677 -37.00 63.12 -32.99
C SER A 677 -35.56 63.41 -32.51
N SER A 678 -34.51 63.38 -33.35
CA SER A 678 -34.29 62.86 -34.72
C SER A 678 -32.79 62.88 -35.08
N GLU A 679 -32.46 62.21 -36.19
CA GLU A 679 -31.24 62.20 -37.02
C GLU A 679 -30.27 63.41 -37.00
N ILE A 680 -28.99 63.16 -37.34
CA ILE A 680 -28.23 63.84 -38.43
C ILE A 680 -26.96 63.03 -38.78
N GLN A 681 -26.30 63.37 -39.89
CA GLN A 681 -25.59 62.44 -40.79
C GLN A 681 -24.24 63.01 -41.32
N LYS A 682 -23.29 62.12 -41.70
CA LYS A 682 -22.05 62.35 -42.52
C LYS A 682 -20.91 63.17 -41.85
N ASN A 683 -19.62 63.08 -42.24
CA ASN A 683 -19.00 62.62 -43.51
C ASN A 683 -17.58 62.01 -43.33
N HIS A 684 -17.04 61.37 -44.39
CA HIS A 684 -15.68 60.80 -44.50
C HIS A 684 -14.54 61.83 -44.72
N THR A 685 -13.31 61.47 -44.32
CA THR A 685 -12.14 61.24 -45.23
C THR A 685 -11.03 60.47 -44.49
N ALA A 686 -10.05 59.91 -45.21
CA ALA A 686 -9.11 58.90 -44.71
C ALA A 686 -7.62 59.20 -45.01
N SER A 687 -6.72 58.76 -44.12
CA SER A 687 -5.34 58.36 -44.45
C SER A 687 -4.71 57.54 -43.32
N HIS A 688 -4.21 56.35 -43.66
CA HIS A 688 -3.24 55.48 -42.97
C HIS A 688 -2.92 55.71 -41.47
N GLU A 689 -3.19 54.69 -40.64
CA GLU A 689 -2.10 53.89 -40.05
C GLU A 689 -2.59 52.51 -39.53
N GLU A 690 -1.93 51.45 -40.00
CA GLU A 690 -2.30 50.05 -39.80
C GLU A 690 -1.67 49.49 -38.51
N SER A 691 -2.14 49.92 -37.33
CA SER A 691 -1.59 49.47 -36.03
C SER A 691 -2.53 49.63 -34.81
N ALA A 692 -3.83 49.32 -34.93
CA ALA A 692 -4.76 49.38 -33.77
C ALA A 692 -5.81 48.24 -33.68
N GLU A 693 -5.92 47.35 -34.67
CA GLU A 693 -7.03 46.37 -34.76
C GLU A 693 -6.76 45.03 -34.02
N LYS A 694 -6.11 45.09 -32.85
CA LYS A 694 -5.85 43.92 -31.98
C LYS A 694 -6.33 44.04 -30.53
N GLU A 695 -6.90 45.18 -30.13
CA GLU A 695 -7.44 45.37 -28.77
C GLU A 695 -8.97 45.35 -28.69
N SER A 696 -9.69 45.80 -29.72
CA SER A 696 -11.16 45.72 -29.78
C SER A 696 -11.72 44.29 -29.82
N ALA A 697 -10.92 43.32 -30.30
CA ALA A 697 -11.29 41.90 -30.33
C ALA A 697 -11.29 41.20 -28.96
N ARG A 698 -10.81 41.85 -27.88
CA ARG A 698 -10.69 41.23 -26.54
C ARG A 698 -11.83 41.56 -25.57
N GLN A 699 -12.79 42.41 -25.94
CA GLN A 699 -13.83 42.86 -25.00
C GLN A 699 -15.25 42.32 -25.31
N PHE A 700 -15.46 41.73 -26.50
CA PHE A 700 -16.76 41.17 -26.90
C PHE A 700 -17.01 39.72 -26.41
N GLU A 701 -16.02 39.06 -25.79
CA GLU A 701 -16.13 37.66 -25.33
C GLU A 701 -16.77 37.51 -23.93
N SER A 702 -17.29 38.61 -23.34
CA SER A 702 -17.69 38.69 -21.93
C SER A 702 -19.20 38.50 -21.63
N ARG A 703 -20.06 38.30 -22.64
CA ARG A 703 -21.51 38.07 -22.43
C ARG A 703 -22.07 36.88 -23.22
N ARG A 704 -21.64 35.66 -22.86
CA ARG A 704 -22.46 34.46 -23.08
C ARG A 704 -23.43 34.32 -21.90
N PRO A 705 -24.74 34.08 -22.12
CA PRO A 705 -25.68 33.86 -21.01
C PRO A 705 -25.27 32.59 -20.26
N ARG A 706 -24.80 32.78 -19.02
CA ARG A 706 -24.42 31.69 -18.13
C ARG A 706 -25.70 31.13 -17.51
N VAL A 707 -25.96 29.84 -17.69
CA VAL A 707 -27.12 29.17 -17.09
C VAL A 707 -27.05 29.33 -15.56
N THR A 708 -27.98 30.09 -14.98
CA THR A 708 -28.12 30.25 -13.53
C THR A 708 -29.07 29.18 -13.01
N SER A 709 -28.55 28.00 -12.69
CA SER A 709 -29.34 26.97 -12.02
C SER A 709 -29.32 27.18 -10.50
N HIS A 710 -30.49 27.40 -9.89
CA HIS A 710 -30.68 27.34 -8.43
C HIS A 710 -30.86 25.91 -7.90
N ILE A 711 -30.44 24.90 -8.67
CA ILE A 711 -30.39 23.50 -8.22
C ILE A 711 -29.13 23.35 -7.35
N GLY A 712 -29.25 23.70 -6.07
CA GLY A 712 -28.21 23.37 -5.09
C GLY A 712 -27.98 21.85 -5.10
N LEU A 713 -26.73 21.40 -5.14
CA LEU A 713 -26.44 19.97 -5.11
C LEU A 713 -26.86 19.42 -3.75
N PRO A 714 -27.78 18.42 -3.66
CA PRO A 714 -27.98 17.71 -2.42
C PRO A 714 -26.68 16.99 -2.06
N GLY A 715 -26.14 17.30 -0.89
CA GLY A 715 -25.17 16.41 -0.25
C GLY A 715 -25.81 15.04 0.00
N TYR A 716 -24.99 14.01 0.20
CA TYR A 716 -25.50 12.69 0.56
C TYR A 716 -26.38 12.76 1.81
N ALA A 717 -27.59 12.19 1.76
CA ALA A 717 -28.56 12.25 2.85
C ALA A 717 -28.11 11.51 4.12
N THR A 718 -27.07 10.69 4.01
CA THR A 718 -26.47 9.89 5.10
C THR A 718 -24.96 10.12 5.20
N THR A 719 -24.42 9.93 6.41
CA THR A 719 -23.00 10.05 6.70
C THR A 719 -22.19 8.89 6.10
N PHE A 720 -20.89 9.11 5.89
CA PHE A 720 -19.97 8.11 5.32
C PHE A 720 -20.01 6.76 6.06
N LEU A 721 -20.05 6.77 7.39
CA LEU A 721 -20.06 5.53 8.18
C LEU A 721 -21.36 4.74 7.98
N THR A 722 -22.51 5.42 7.90
CA THR A 722 -23.81 4.80 7.59
C THR A 722 -23.84 4.23 6.17
N GLN A 723 -23.30 4.97 5.19
CA GLN A 723 -23.16 4.48 3.81
C GLN A 723 -22.34 3.19 3.77
N PHE A 724 -21.13 3.22 4.37
CA PHE A 724 -20.25 2.06 4.45
C PHE A 724 -20.90 0.88 5.17
N GLN A 725 -21.57 1.10 6.31
CA GLN A 725 -22.25 0.05 7.08
C GLN A 725 -23.32 -0.67 6.24
N TYR A 726 -24.18 0.05 5.54
CA TYR A 726 -25.24 -0.57 4.73
C TYR A 726 -24.71 -1.19 3.43
N LEU A 727 -23.68 -0.61 2.82
CA LEU A 727 -22.96 -1.23 1.69
C LEU A 727 -22.32 -2.56 2.10
N CYS A 728 -21.57 -2.60 3.19
CA CYS A 728 -21.01 -3.82 3.77
C CYS A 728 -22.09 -4.86 4.10
N GLY A 729 -23.22 -4.43 4.66
CA GLY A 729 -24.38 -5.29 4.91
C GLY A 729 -25.02 -5.85 3.62
N ARG A 730 -25.00 -5.09 2.52
CA ARG A 730 -25.44 -5.54 1.19
C ARG A 730 -24.47 -6.58 0.62
N GLU A 731 -23.18 -6.26 0.51
CA GLU A 731 -22.17 -7.17 -0.06
C GLU A 731 -22.09 -8.49 0.74
N TRP A 732 -22.22 -8.45 2.07
CA TRP A 732 -22.32 -9.67 2.90
C TRP A 732 -23.56 -10.53 2.59
N LYS A 733 -24.73 -9.91 2.38
CA LYS A 733 -25.95 -10.64 1.97
C LYS A 733 -25.78 -11.27 0.59
N ILE A 734 -25.15 -10.56 -0.35
CA ILE A 734 -24.83 -11.06 -1.70
C ILE A 734 -23.93 -12.29 -1.58
N LEU A 735 -22.79 -12.17 -0.89
CA LEU A 735 -21.83 -13.26 -0.68
C LEU A 735 -22.42 -14.48 0.04
N LYS A 736 -23.30 -14.27 1.03
CA LYS A 736 -23.97 -15.37 1.76
C LYS A 736 -24.98 -16.13 0.88
N ARG A 737 -25.60 -15.45 -0.09
CA ARG A 737 -26.62 -16.03 -1.00
C ARG A 737 -26.01 -16.64 -2.26
N ASP A 738 -25.01 -15.99 -2.85
CA ASP A 738 -24.23 -16.55 -3.94
C ASP A 738 -22.88 -17.06 -3.42
N LYS A 739 -22.92 -18.29 -2.90
CA LYS A 739 -21.73 -19.02 -2.45
C LYS A 739 -20.92 -19.60 -3.60
N THR A 740 -21.42 -19.56 -4.86
CA THR A 740 -20.82 -20.31 -5.97
C THR A 740 -19.41 -19.83 -6.28
N LEU A 741 -19.21 -18.52 -6.28
CA LEU A 741 -17.93 -17.89 -6.57
C LEU A 741 -16.90 -18.13 -5.43
N PHE A 742 -17.31 -17.99 -4.17
CA PHE A 742 -16.47 -18.28 -3.00
C PHE A 742 -16.06 -19.77 -2.94
N LEU A 743 -17.02 -20.68 -3.07
CA LEU A 743 -16.76 -22.12 -3.02
C LEU A 743 -15.86 -22.57 -4.18
N THR A 744 -16.09 -22.06 -5.39
CA THR A 744 -15.23 -22.35 -6.55
C THR A 744 -13.79 -21.91 -6.29
N HIS A 745 -13.56 -20.70 -5.78
CA HIS A 745 -12.20 -20.24 -5.46
C HIS A 745 -11.53 -21.09 -4.36
N LEU A 746 -12.28 -21.50 -3.33
CA LEU A 746 -11.75 -22.35 -2.25
C LEU A 746 -11.35 -23.75 -2.78
N VAL A 747 -12.21 -24.38 -3.57
CA VAL A 747 -11.96 -25.71 -4.15
C VAL A 747 -10.82 -25.67 -5.16
N VAL A 748 -10.79 -24.67 -6.05
CA VAL A 748 -9.70 -24.50 -7.03
C VAL A 748 -8.37 -24.23 -6.32
N ALA A 749 -8.34 -23.41 -5.26
CA ALA A 749 -7.13 -23.17 -4.49
C ALA A 749 -6.61 -24.43 -3.77
N ALA A 750 -7.50 -25.26 -3.22
CA ALA A 750 -7.12 -26.54 -2.62
C ALA A 750 -6.53 -27.52 -3.67
N ILE A 751 -7.18 -27.66 -4.82
CA ILE A 751 -6.71 -28.50 -5.94
C ILE A 751 -5.35 -28.02 -6.46
N LEU A 752 -5.20 -26.71 -6.69
CA LEU A 752 -3.92 -26.11 -7.13
C LEU A 752 -2.82 -26.27 -6.07
N GLY A 753 -3.16 -26.21 -4.78
CA GLY A 753 -2.22 -26.40 -3.68
C GLY A 753 -1.67 -27.82 -3.61
N VAL A 754 -2.56 -28.81 -3.73
CA VAL A 754 -2.18 -30.24 -3.83
C VAL A 754 -1.41 -30.53 -5.11
N PHE A 755 -1.81 -29.95 -6.24
CA PHE A 755 -1.11 -30.10 -7.52
C PHE A 755 0.31 -29.52 -7.46
N CYS A 756 0.47 -28.29 -6.99
CA CYS A 756 1.77 -27.64 -6.86
C CYS A 756 2.65 -28.35 -5.80
N GLY A 757 2.08 -28.69 -4.65
CA GLY A 757 2.79 -29.44 -3.60
C GLY A 757 3.18 -30.85 -4.02
N GLY A 758 2.37 -31.51 -4.87
CA GLY A 758 2.65 -32.84 -5.41
C GLY A 758 3.73 -32.84 -6.49
N LEU A 759 3.77 -31.82 -7.36
CA LEU A 759 4.84 -31.65 -8.35
C LEU A 759 6.22 -31.43 -7.73
N TYR A 760 6.26 -30.76 -6.57
CA TYR A 760 7.49 -30.43 -5.85
C TYR A 760 7.63 -31.22 -4.54
N PHE A 761 7.03 -32.42 -4.45
CA PHE A 761 6.93 -33.17 -3.20
C PHE A 761 8.30 -33.48 -2.58
N ASN A 762 8.49 -33.06 -1.33
CA ASN A 762 9.70 -33.25 -0.51
C ASN A 762 11.03 -33.01 -1.28
N THR A 763 11.27 -31.77 -1.69
CA THR A 763 12.47 -31.38 -2.46
C THR A 763 13.79 -31.69 -1.72
N GLY A 764 14.74 -32.33 -2.41
CA GLY A 764 16.06 -32.67 -1.86
C GLY A 764 16.96 -31.46 -1.57
N ILE A 765 18.08 -31.70 -0.90
CA ILE A 765 19.09 -30.69 -0.49
C ILE A 765 20.26 -30.54 -1.47
N THR A 766 20.10 -31.00 -2.72
CA THR A 766 21.08 -30.85 -3.81
C THR A 766 20.90 -29.53 -4.55
N ILE A 767 21.82 -29.17 -5.45
CA ILE A 767 21.73 -27.95 -6.27
C ILE A 767 20.44 -27.95 -7.12
N ALA A 768 20.11 -29.09 -7.74
CA ALA A 768 18.87 -29.27 -8.47
C ALA A 768 17.63 -29.22 -7.54
N GLY A 769 17.76 -29.69 -6.30
CA GLY A 769 16.73 -29.55 -5.26
C GLY A 769 16.45 -28.09 -4.89
N PHE A 770 17.49 -27.27 -4.75
CA PHE A 770 17.35 -25.82 -4.51
C PHE A 770 16.68 -25.10 -5.68
N GLN A 771 17.06 -25.42 -6.93
CA GLN A 771 16.37 -24.90 -8.12
C GLN A 771 14.88 -25.29 -8.13
N SER A 772 14.55 -26.52 -7.73
CA SER A 772 13.15 -26.98 -7.57
C SER A 772 12.40 -26.23 -6.46
N ARG A 773 13.04 -25.91 -5.32
CA ARG A 773 12.44 -25.06 -4.26
C ARG A 773 12.09 -23.67 -4.80
N VAL A 774 13.03 -23.00 -5.46
CA VAL A 774 12.78 -21.66 -6.05
C VAL A 774 11.75 -21.74 -7.19
N GLY A 775 11.75 -22.81 -7.98
CA GLY A 775 10.74 -23.09 -9.00
C GLY A 775 9.32 -23.27 -8.43
N CYS A 776 9.18 -23.94 -7.28
CA CYS A 776 7.92 -24.05 -6.55
C CYS A 776 7.40 -22.66 -6.12
N LEU A 777 8.27 -21.84 -5.53
CA LEU A 777 7.94 -20.46 -5.11
C LEU A 777 7.50 -19.60 -6.32
N PHE A 778 8.22 -19.69 -7.44
CA PHE A 778 7.88 -19.02 -8.69
C PHE A 778 6.51 -19.44 -9.23
N PHE A 779 6.25 -20.74 -9.28
CA PHE A 779 5.00 -21.28 -9.81
C PHE A 779 3.80 -20.90 -8.92
N LEU A 780 3.96 -20.93 -7.59
CA LEU A 780 2.94 -20.48 -6.64
C LEU A 780 2.61 -18.98 -6.82
N GLY A 781 3.62 -18.13 -7.02
CA GLY A 781 3.44 -16.71 -7.35
C GLY A 781 2.72 -16.49 -8.69
N ALA A 782 3.03 -17.30 -9.71
CA ALA A 782 2.32 -17.24 -11.00
C ALA A 782 0.85 -17.65 -10.87
N LEU A 783 0.53 -18.74 -10.15
CA LEU A 783 -0.84 -19.20 -9.92
C LEU A 783 -1.70 -18.14 -9.18
N ILE A 784 -1.12 -17.46 -8.18
CA ILE A 784 -1.80 -16.35 -7.48
C ILE A 784 -2.08 -15.19 -8.44
N ALA A 785 -1.14 -14.85 -9.33
CA ALA A 785 -1.34 -13.79 -10.32
C ALA A 785 -2.53 -14.08 -11.24
N PHE A 786 -2.60 -15.28 -11.83
CA PHE A 786 -3.72 -15.66 -12.71
C PHE A 786 -5.05 -15.79 -11.95
N SER A 787 -5.05 -16.32 -10.73
CA SER A 787 -6.26 -16.41 -9.88
C SER A 787 -6.89 -15.02 -9.65
N SER A 788 -6.07 -13.98 -9.51
CA SER A 788 -6.52 -12.59 -9.28
C SER A 788 -7.26 -11.94 -10.46
N LEU A 789 -7.21 -12.50 -11.68
CA LEU A 789 -7.97 -11.99 -12.86
C LEU A 789 -9.48 -11.90 -12.61
N SER A 790 -10.02 -12.80 -11.79
CA SER A 790 -11.43 -12.79 -11.40
C SER A 790 -11.83 -11.53 -10.59
N ALA A 791 -10.89 -10.87 -9.92
CA ALA A 791 -11.13 -9.61 -9.19
C ALA A 791 -11.45 -8.46 -10.17
N LEU A 792 -10.77 -8.44 -11.32
CA LEU A 792 -11.03 -7.49 -12.40
C LEU A 792 -12.40 -7.72 -13.03
N TYR A 793 -12.78 -8.97 -13.31
CA TYR A 793 -14.11 -9.31 -13.83
C TYR A 793 -15.22 -8.86 -12.88
N ASN A 794 -15.10 -9.21 -11.59
CA ASN A 794 -16.02 -8.81 -10.51
C ASN A 794 -16.17 -7.28 -10.36
N MET A 795 -15.19 -6.49 -10.84
CA MET A 795 -15.22 -5.02 -10.81
C MET A 795 -15.90 -4.43 -12.04
N VAL A 796 -15.72 -5.05 -13.21
CA VAL A 796 -16.37 -4.64 -14.47
C VAL A 796 -17.86 -4.95 -14.43
N GLU A 797 -18.27 -6.12 -13.93
CA GLU A 797 -19.67 -6.56 -13.87
C GLU A 797 -20.55 -5.63 -13.02
N ILE A 798 -20.06 -5.19 -11.86
CA ILE A 798 -20.83 -4.35 -10.91
C ILE A 798 -20.85 -2.86 -11.27
N ARG A 799 -19.97 -2.42 -12.19
CA ARG A 799 -19.80 -1.01 -12.59
C ARG A 799 -21.09 -0.31 -13.06
N PRO A 800 -21.98 -0.93 -13.86
CA PRO A 800 -23.21 -0.26 -14.31
C PRO A 800 -24.16 0.04 -13.15
N LEU A 801 -24.29 -0.86 -12.18
CA LEU A 801 -25.10 -0.65 -10.97
C LEU A 801 -24.53 0.52 -10.13
N PHE A 802 -23.21 0.53 -9.93
CA PHE A 802 -22.52 1.64 -9.25
C PHE A 802 -22.77 3.00 -9.92
N LEU A 803 -22.68 3.07 -11.25
CA LEU A 803 -22.92 4.30 -12.01
C LEU A 803 -24.35 4.83 -11.81
N ARG A 804 -25.36 3.95 -11.80
CA ARG A 804 -26.76 4.32 -11.55
C ARG A 804 -27.01 4.78 -10.11
N GLU A 805 -26.53 4.02 -9.12
CA GLU A 805 -26.66 4.39 -7.70
C GLU A 805 -25.92 5.71 -7.40
N ARG A 806 -24.84 6.01 -8.13
CA ARG A 806 -24.08 7.26 -8.06
C ARG A 806 -24.78 8.45 -8.71
N SER A 807 -25.48 8.29 -9.85
CA SER A 807 -26.26 9.39 -10.45
C SER A 807 -27.40 9.81 -9.53
N SER A 808 -28.11 8.85 -8.91
CA SER A 808 -29.16 9.10 -7.91
C SER A 808 -28.63 9.37 -6.48
N ALA A 809 -27.33 9.69 -6.34
CA ALA A 809 -26.68 10.11 -5.09
C ALA A 809 -26.87 9.21 -3.85
N TYR A 810 -26.85 7.88 -4.02
CA TYR A 810 -27.02 6.93 -2.90
C TYR A 810 -25.86 6.99 -1.89
N TYR A 811 -24.62 7.03 -2.37
CA TYR A 811 -23.42 6.94 -1.53
C TYR A 811 -22.18 7.52 -2.20
N SER A 812 -21.15 7.78 -1.39
CA SER A 812 -19.84 8.25 -1.83
C SER A 812 -19.04 7.15 -2.55
N PRO A 813 -18.27 7.50 -3.61
CA PRO A 813 -17.49 6.52 -4.37
C PRO A 813 -16.44 5.79 -3.52
N THR A 814 -15.90 6.45 -2.50
CA THR A 814 -14.93 5.90 -1.55
C THR A 814 -15.56 4.91 -0.57
N ALA A 815 -16.79 5.14 -0.10
CA ALA A 815 -17.50 4.19 0.77
C ALA A 815 -17.78 2.87 0.01
N TRP A 816 -18.20 2.97 -1.25
CA TRP A 816 -18.39 1.83 -2.13
C TRP A 816 -17.10 1.05 -2.36
N LEU A 817 -16.03 1.73 -2.81
CA LEU A 817 -14.76 1.07 -3.09
C LEU A 817 -14.19 0.37 -1.84
N LEU A 818 -14.28 1.02 -0.68
CA LEU A 818 -13.82 0.44 0.58
C LEU A 818 -14.65 -0.79 0.97
N SER A 819 -15.99 -0.74 0.82
CA SER A 819 -16.84 -1.91 1.08
C SER A 819 -16.51 -3.07 0.14
N ARG A 820 -16.26 -2.79 -1.15
CA ARG A 820 -15.90 -3.81 -2.14
C ARG A 820 -14.53 -4.42 -1.85
N PHE A 821 -13.56 -3.61 -1.42
CA PHE A 821 -12.25 -4.09 -0.97
C PHE A 821 -12.40 -5.13 0.16
N PHE A 822 -13.13 -4.82 1.25
CA PHE A 822 -13.28 -5.76 2.35
C PHE A 822 -13.98 -7.07 1.96
N PHE A 823 -15.06 -7.01 1.17
CA PHE A 823 -15.88 -8.19 0.86
C PHE A 823 -15.46 -9.00 -0.38
N ASP A 824 -14.65 -8.45 -1.30
CA ASP A 824 -13.99 -9.23 -2.36
C ASP A 824 -12.64 -9.76 -1.88
N VAL A 825 -11.78 -8.91 -1.28
CA VAL A 825 -10.40 -9.29 -0.97
C VAL A 825 -10.30 -10.31 0.16
N ILE A 826 -10.98 -10.12 1.29
CA ILE A 826 -10.84 -11.04 2.43
C ILE A 826 -11.38 -12.45 2.08
N PRO A 827 -12.62 -12.62 1.58
CA PRO A 827 -13.19 -13.94 1.35
C PRO A 827 -12.66 -14.61 0.08
N LEU A 828 -12.42 -13.87 -1.01
CA LEU A 828 -12.12 -14.44 -2.32
C LEU A 828 -10.63 -14.44 -2.68
N ARG A 829 -9.79 -13.73 -1.91
CA ARG A 829 -8.33 -13.66 -2.15
C ARG A 829 -7.55 -14.18 -0.96
N LEU A 830 -7.72 -13.56 0.20
CA LEU A 830 -6.91 -13.88 1.38
C LEU A 830 -7.13 -15.31 1.88
N ILE A 831 -8.39 -15.78 1.98
CA ILE A 831 -8.66 -17.17 2.38
C ILE A 831 -8.12 -18.19 1.35
N PRO A 832 -8.43 -18.11 0.03
CA PRO A 832 -7.85 -19.02 -0.96
C PRO A 832 -6.32 -18.97 -1.03
N THR A 833 -5.69 -17.79 -0.92
CA THR A 833 -4.22 -17.66 -0.86
C THR A 833 -3.63 -18.37 0.36
N ILE A 834 -4.24 -18.25 1.54
CA ILE A 834 -3.78 -18.98 2.75
C ILE A 834 -3.89 -20.49 2.54
N VAL A 835 -5.00 -20.98 1.96
CA VAL A 835 -5.22 -22.42 1.73
C VAL A 835 -4.19 -23.00 0.76
N VAL A 836 -4.00 -22.41 -0.43
CA VAL A 836 -3.01 -22.89 -1.40
C VAL A 836 -1.59 -22.85 -0.82
N SER A 837 -1.22 -21.75 -0.16
CA SER A 837 0.11 -21.56 0.41
C SER A 837 0.40 -22.57 1.53
N THR A 838 -0.57 -22.83 2.40
CA THR A 838 -0.39 -23.78 3.53
C THR A 838 -0.23 -25.20 3.02
N ILE A 839 -1.03 -25.63 2.05
CA ILE A 839 -0.92 -26.99 1.47
C ILE A 839 0.44 -27.16 0.78
N THR A 840 0.82 -26.22 -0.10
CA THR A 840 2.08 -26.32 -0.85
C THR A 840 3.31 -26.27 0.06
N TYR A 841 3.31 -25.46 1.12
CA TYR A 841 4.45 -25.34 2.04
C TYR A 841 4.87 -26.67 2.66
N TRP A 842 3.92 -27.36 3.29
CA TRP A 842 4.18 -28.63 3.98
C TRP A 842 4.42 -29.79 3.00
N MET A 843 3.82 -29.78 1.82
CA MET A 843 4.05 -30.82 0.80
C MET A 843 5.41 -30.70 0.10
N ALA A 844 5.89 -29.48 -0.16
CA ALA A 844 7.16 -29.28 -0.86
C ALA A 844 8.42 -29.43 0.04
N GLY A 845 8.24 -29.45 1.36
CA GLY A 845 9.32 -29.64 2.33
C GLY A 845 10.18 -28.39 2.55
N LEU A 846 9.59 -27.20 2.53
CA LEU A 846 10.26 -25.92 2.87
C LEU A 846 10.68 -25.87 4.36
N ALA A 847 11.46 -24.84 4.73
CA ALA A 847 12.04 -24.71 6.07
C ALA A 847 11.04 -25.01 7.22
N PRO A 848 11.32 -25.95 8.14
CA PRO A 848 10.31 -26.45 9.09
C PRO A 848 9.95 -25.47 10.23
N GLU A 849 10.71 -24.39 10.44
CA GLU A 849 10.46 -23.49 11.55
C GLU A 849 9.22 -22.58 11.33
N ALA A 850 8.47 -22.35 12.40
CA ALA A 850 7.29 -21.49 12.38
C ALA A 850 7.59 -20.05 11.93
N VAL A 851 8.79 -19.53 12.22
CA VAL A 851 9.20 -18.17 11.81
C VAL A 851 9.27 -18.06 10.28
N HIS A 852 9.86 -19.04 9.60
CA HIS A 852 9.94 -19.07 8.14
C HIS A 852 8.57 -19.27 7.49
N PHE A 853 7.69 -20.09 8.09
CA PHE A 853 6.32 -20.27 7.62
C PHE A 853 5.51 -18.96 7.65
N PHE A 854 5.52 -18.23 8.77
CA PHE A 854 4.77 -16.97 8.86
C PHE A 854 5.34 -15.87 7.97
N LYS A 855 6.67 -15.80 7.79
CA LYS A 855 7.32 -14.90 6.81
C LYS A 855 6.90 -15.23 5.36
N PHE A 856 6.90 -16.51 5.00
CA PHE A 856 6.45 -17.01 3.70
C PHE A 856 4.98 -16.65 3.43
N LEU A 857 4.10 -16.94 4.40
CA LEU A 857 2.68 -16.66 4.30
C LEU A 857 2.40 -15.16 4.14
N LEU A 858 3.10 -14.32 4.91
CA LEU A 858 3.00 -12.87 4.83
C LEU A 858 3.34 -12.35 3.43
N ILE A 859 4.47 -12.78 2.85
CA ILE A 859 4.90 -12.34 1.51
C ILE A 859 3.84 -12.70 0.46
N LEU A 860 3.31 -13.92 0.47
CA LEU A 860 2.29 -14.35 -0.50
C LEU A 860 0.96 -13.63 -0.33
N VAL A 861 0.55 -13.32 0.91
CA VAL A 861 -0.62 -12.47 1.16
C VAL A 861 -0.38 -11.05 0.65
N LEU A 862 0.76 -10.42 0.93
CA LEU A 862 1.09 -9.09 0.42
C LEU A 862 1.12 -9.03 -1.11
N TYR A 863 1.70 -10.03 -1.76
CA TYR A 863 1.69 -10.14 -3.22
C TYR A 863 0.27 -10.33 -3.79
N SER A 864 -0.54 -11.19 -3.17
CA SER A 864 -1.97 -11.37 -3.53
C SER A 864 -2.76 -10.05 -3.40
N LEU A 865 -2.49 -9.25 -2.37
CA LEU A 865 -3.07 -7.91 -2.20
C LEU A 865 -2.58 -6.92 -3.27
N ALA A 866 -1.30 -6.91 -3.60
CA ALA A 866 -0.75 -6.02 -4.63
C ALA A 866 -1.36 -6.31 -6.02
N ILE A 867 -1.39 -7.58 -6.44
CA ILE A 867 -1.88 -7.96 -7.78
C ILE A 867 -3.41 -7.83 -7.90
N THR A 868 -4.17 -7.98 -6.81
CA THR A 868 -5.62 -7.75 -6.82
C THR A 868 -5.98 -6.28 -6.90
N LEU A 869 -5.25 -5.39 -6.21
CA LEU A 869 -5.40 -3.94 -6.36
C LEU A 869 -5.01 -3.45 -7.76
N PHE A 870 -3.95 -4.03 -8.36
CA PHE A 870 -3.61 -3.77 -9.76
C PHE A 870 -4.74 -4.22 -10.72
N ASN A 871 -5.36 -5.37 -10.47
CA ASN A 871 -6.52 -5.83 -11.24
C ASN A 871 -7.75 -4.92 -11.08
N PHE A 872 -8.03 -4.39 -9.88
CA PHE A 872 -9.07 -3.37 -9.67
C PHE A 872 -8.75 -2.06 -10.40
N LEU A 873 -7.47 -1.67 -10.51
CA LEU A 873 -7.05 -0.49 -11.25
C LEU A 873 -7.37 -0.65 -12.75
N LEU A 874 -7.04 -1.80 -13.34
CA LEU A 874 -7.37 -2.11 -14.73
C LEU A 874 -8.90 -2.17 -14.95
N GLY A 875 -9.66 -2.83 -14.07
CA GLY A 875 -11.12 -2.95 -14.17
C GLY A 875 -11.88 -1.63 -14.02
N THR A 876 -11.29 -0.63 -13.36
CA THR A 876 -11.86 0.73 -13.26
C THR A 876 -11.42 1.63 -14.40
N LEU A 877 -10.16 1.51 -14.85
CA LEU A 877 -9.59 2.33 -15.93
C LEU A 877 -10.24 2.05 -17.29
N PHE A 878 -10.43 0.79 -17.65
CA PHE A 878 -11.01 0.40 -18.93
C PHE A 878 -12.53 0.19 -18.84
N GLN A 879 -13.27 0.66 -19.85
CA GLN A 879 -14.73 0.44 -19.95
C GLN A 879 -15.06 -0.96 -20.48
N ASN A 880 -14.23 -1.49 -21.38
CA ASN A 880 -14.43 -2.80 -22.01
C ASN A 880 -13.72 -3.90 -21.21
N GLY A 881 -14.49 -4.80 -20.59
CA GLY A 881 -13.95 -5.89 -19.77
C GLY A 881 -12.95 -6.79 -20.49
N GLY A 882 -13.21 -7.14 -21.76
CA GLY A 882 -12.30 -7.97 -22.55
C GLY A 882 -10.89 -7.37 -22.73
N ILE A 883 -10.81 -6.04 -22.93
CA ILE A 883 -9.52 -5.34 -23.03
C ILE A 883 -8.80 -5.35 -21.68
N ALA A 884 -9.53 -5.13 -20.58
CA ALA A 884 -8.97 -5.15 -19.23
C ALA A 884 -8.41 -6.54 -18.86
N ILE A 885 -9.14 -7.63 -19.16
CA ILE A 885 -8.68 -9.01 -18.94
C ILE A 885 -7.43 -9.32 -19.77
N LEU A 886 -7.42 -8.95 -21.07
CA LEU A 886 -6.27 -9.15 -21.95
C LEU A 886 -5.01 -8.44 -21.42
N LEU A 887 -5.14 -7.17 -21.01
CA LEU A 887 -4.02 -6.40 -20.46
C LEU A 887 -3.51 -6.97 -19.13
N SER A 888 -4.41 -7.47 -18.28
CA SER A 888 -4.01 -8.13 -17.02
C SER A 888 -3.26 -9.45 -17.29
N ALA A 889 -3.75 -10.29 -18.20
CA ALA A 889 -3.06 -11.52 -18.60
C ALA A 889 -1.67 -11.25 -19.20
N LEU A 890 -1.54 -10.25 -20.08
CA LEU A 890 -0.25 -9.80 -20.61
C LEU A 890 0.68 -9.28 -19.50
N SER A 891 0.14 -8.56 -18.51
CA SER A 891 0.93 -8.10 -17.36
C SER A 891 1.43 -9.23 -16.47
N ALA A 892 0.69 -10.34 -16.35
CA ALA A 892 1.09 -11.51 -15.59
C ALA A 892 2.25 -12.25 -16.30
N LEU A 893 2.15 -12.44 -17.62
CA LEU A 893 3.23 -13.01 -18.43
C LEU A 893 4.52 -12.17 -18.35
N TYR A 894 4.38 -10.84 -18.46
CA TYR A 894 5.47 -9.89 -18.27
C TYR A 894 6.13 -10.03 -16.87
N GLN A 895 5.34 -10.11 -15.81
CA GLN A 895 5.87 -10.31 -14.45
C GLN A 895 6.64 -11.62 -14.31
N MET A 896 6.16 -12.70 -14.94
CA MET A 896 6.85 -14.00 -14.96
C MET A 896 8.23 -13.92 -15.65
N THR A 897 8.37 -13.19 -16.75
CA THR A 897 9.66 -13.02 -17.45
C THR A 897 10.66 -12.19 -16.64
N PHE A 898 10.22 -11.10 -16.01
CA PHE A 898 11.09 -10.17 -15.25
C PHE A 898 11.20 -10.51 -13.75
N ALA A 899 10.80 -11.72 -13.35
CA ALA A 899 10.87 -12.21 -11.98
C ALA A 899 12.28 -12.53 -11.47
N GLY A 900 13.24 -12.77 -12.38
CA GLY A 900 14.59 -13.25 -12.06
C GLY A 900 14.77 -14.78 -12.14
N PHE A 901 13.70 -15.55 -12.33
CA PHE A 901 13.75 -17.02 -12.39
C PHE A 901 14.20 -17.57 -13.76
N PHE A 902 13.68 -17.03 -14.87
CA PHE A 902 14.04 -17.47 -16.22
C PHE A 902 15.28 -16.78 -16.80
N VAL A 903 15.58 -15.56 -16.33
CA VAL A 903 16.70 -14.73 -16.80
C VAL A 903 17.32 -14.09 -15.57
N HIS A 904 18.63 -14.27 -15.41
CA HIS A 904 19.41 -13.67 -14.33
C HIS A 904 19.31 -12.14 -14.37
N LEU A 905 19.02 -11.51 -13.21
CA LEU A 905 18.66 -10.09 -13.13
C LEU A 905 19.76 -9.15 -13.66
N ASN A 906 21.04 -9.53 -13.52
CA ASN A 906 22.17 -8.70 -13.97
C ASN A 906 22.45 -8.82 -15.49
N ASP A 907 21.89 -9.83 -16.15
CA ASP A 907 22.13 -10.11 -17.58
C ASP A 907 21.09 -9.42 -18.47
N ILE A 908 19.99 -8.95 -17.87
CA ILE A 908 18.94 -8.20 -18.57
C ILE A 908 19.55 -6.93 -19.21
N PRO A 909 19.37 -6.70 -20.53
CA PRO A 909 19.93 -5.53 -21.21
C PRO A 909 19.54 -4.21 -20.55
N PRO A 910 20.45 -3.22 -20.43
CA PRO A 910 20.20 -1.97 -19.70
C PRO A 910 18.91 -1.23 -20.12
N VAL A 911 18.55 -1.29 -21.40
CA VAL A 911 17.33 -0.68 -21.98
C VAL A 911 16.03 -1.27 -21.38
N LEU A 912 16.02 -2.55 -21.02
CA LEU A 912 14.86 -3.23 -20.44
C LEU A 912 14.97 -3.40 -18.91
N ARG A 913 16.15 -3.14 -18.33
CA ARG A 913 16.44 -3.39 -16.91
C ARG A 913 15.55 -2.63 -15.93
N TRP A 914 15.03 -1.46 -16.28
CA TRP A 914 14.11 -0.69 -15.44
C TRP A 914 12.76 -1.39 -15.19
N LEU A 915 12.31 -2.24 -16.12
CA LEU A 915 11.05 -2.97 -16.01
C LEU A 915 11.02 -3.90 -14.78
N GLN A 916 12.15 -4.53 -14.45
CA GLN A 916 12.25 -5.42 -13.28
C GLN A 916 11.83 -4.72 -11.98
N TRP A 917 11.98 -3.39 -11.89
CA TRP A 917 11.64 -2.63 -10.68
C TRP A 917 10.14 -2.38 -10.52
N ILE A 918 9.36 -2.52 -11.59
CA ILE A 918 7.90 -2.39 -11.60
C ILE A 918 7.22 -3.75 -11.34
N CYS A 919 7.95 -4.87 -11.47
CA CYS A 919 7.45 -6.23 -11.28
C CYS A 919 7.29 -6.59 -9.79
N PRO A 920 6.06 -6.74 -9.24
CA PRO A 920 5.87 -7.16 -7.84
C PRO A 920 6.31 -8.61 -7.60
N LEU A 921 6.18 -9.49 -8.60
CA LEU A 921 6.59 -10.90 -8.51
C LEU A 921 8.10 -11.06 -8.27
N LYS A 922 8.93 -10.15 -8.81
CA LYS A 922 10.38 -10.12 -8.59
C LYS A 922 10.73 -9.97 -7.10
N TYR A 923 10.18 -8.93 -6.44
CA TYR A 923 10.38 -8.71 -5.00
C TYR A 923 9.78 -9.82 -4.13
N THR A 924 8.65 -10.40 -4.59
CA THR A 924 8.02 -11.56 -3.94
C THR A 924 8.98 -12.75 -3.91
N LEU A 925 9.66 -13.05 -5.03
CA LEU A 925 10.55 -14.20 -5.13
C LEU A 925 11.92 -13.96 -4.50
N GLU A 926 12.45 -12.75 -4.58
CA GLU A 926 13.65 -12.35 -3.84
C GLU A 926 13.41 -12.55 -2.33
N ALA A 927 12.30 -12.03 -1.79
CA ALA A 927 11.96 -12.17 -0.37
C ALA A 927 11.65 -13.63 0.06
N LEU A 928 10.98 -14.43 -0.77
CA LEU A 928 10.70 -15.85 -0.48
C LEU A 928 11.97 -16.70 -0.51
N SER A 929 12.86 -16.46 -1.48
CA SER A 929 14.13 -17.19 -1.61
C SER A 929 15.08 -16.85 -0.46
N VAL A 930 15.21 -15.57 -0.10
CA VAL A 930 15.97 -15.13 1.07
C VAL A 930 15.40 -15.73 2.36
N ASN A 931 14.07 -15.80 2.50
CA ASN A 931 13.44 -16.43 3.66
C ASN A 931 13.81 -17.92 3.79
N GLU A 932 13.79 -18.67 2.70
CA GLU A 932 14.18 -20.09 2.67
C GLU A 932 15.68 -20.26 2.99
N VAL A 933 16.57 -19.51 2.33
CA VAL A 933 18.02 -19.56 2.56
C VAL A 933 18.39 -19.18 4.00
N SER A 934 17.68 -18.22 4.59
CA SER A 934 17.94 -17.74 5.96
C SER A 934 17.68 -18.79 7.07
N SER A 935 17.15 -19.96 6.73
CA SER A 935 17.01 -21.11 7.64
C SER A 935 18.30 -21.91 7.86
N GLY A 936 19.43 -21.49 7.28
CA GLY A 936 20.72 -22.19 7.39
C GLY A 936 20.86 -23.36 6.40
N LEU A 937 20.18 -23.29 5.26
CA LEU A 937 20.19 -24.33 4.23
C LEU A 937 21.59 -24.51 3.62
N MET A 938 22.27 -25.57 4.03
CA MET A 938 23.50 -26.08 3.41
C MET A 938 23.12 -27.06 2.30
N ILE A 939 23.67 -26.82 1.11
CA ILE A 939 23.46 -27.67 -0.07
C ILE A 939 24.59 -28.69 -0.12
N VAL A 940 24.22 -29.96 -0.09
CA VAL A 940 25.14 -31.11 -0.13
C VAL A 940 25.04 -31.72 -1.52
N ASP A 941 26.10 -31.61 -2.32
CA ASP A 941 26.13 -32.13 -3.69
C ASP A 941 27.50 -32.73 -4.04
N SER A 942 27.58 -33.58 -5.07
CA SER A 942 28.84 -34.18 -5.51
C SER A 942 29.30 -33.65 -6.87
N LEU A 943 30.23 -32.69 -6.85
CA LEU A 943 30.85 -32.15 -8.06
C LEU A 943 31.98 -33.11 -8.48
N GLN A 944 31.80 -33.78 -9.62
CA GLN A 944 32.76 -34.77 -10.16
C GLN A 944 33.12 -35.90 -9.18
N GLY A 945 32.20 -36.27 -8.28
CA GLY A 945 32.40 -37.33 -7.28
C GLY A 945 33.04 -36.87 -5.97
N VAL A 946 33.37 -35.57 -5.82
CA VAL A 946 33.79 -34.98 -4.54
C VAL A 946 32.58 -34.34 -3.85
N PRO A 947 32.24 -34.70 -2.60
CA PRO A 947 31.19 -34.01 -1.86
C PRO A 947 31.63 -32.59 -1.52
N VAL A 948 30.78 -31.60 -1.82
CA VAL A 948 31.02 -30.19 -1.52
C VAL A 948 29.77 -29.61 -0.85
N ASP A 949 29.97 -29.09 0.36
CA ASP A 949 28.92 -28.39 1.11
C ASP A 949 28.99 -26.89 0.80
N ILE A 950 27.94 -26.37 0.16
CA ILE A 950 27.87 -24.96 -0.27
C ILE A 950 26.69 -24.27 0.38
N SER A 951 26.87 -23.05 0.88
CA SER A 951 25.80 -22.20 1.39
C SER A 951 24.80 -21.83 0.29
N ALA A 952 23.50 -22.00 0.52
CA ALA A 952 22.47 -21.69 -0.48
C ALA A 952 22.43 -20.19 -0.91
N SER A 953 22.92 -19.28 -0.07
CA SER A 953 23.10 -17.84 -0.40
C SER A 953 23.98 -17.60 -1.63
N LEU A 954 25.10 -18.31 -1.73
CA LEU A 954 26.01 -18.19 -2.87
C LEU A 954 25.33 -18.59 -4.18
N ILE A 955 24.59 -19.70 -4.16
CA ILE A 955 23.85 -20.20 -5.34
C ILE A 955 22.68 -19.27 -5.68
N MET A 956 21.96 -18.76 -4.67
CA MET A 956 20.86 -17.81 -4.86
C MET A 956 21.33 -16.52 -5.57
N ASN A 957 22.50 -15.99 -5.18
CA ASN A 957 23.09 -14.81 -5.80
C ASN A 957 23.61 -15.11 -7.22
N LEU A 958 24.39 -16.19 -7.39
CA LEU A 958 24.97 -16.55 -8.69
C LEU A 958 23.95 -16.96 -9.76
N LEU A 959 22.85 -17.62 -9.37
CA LEU A 959 21.88 -18.18 -10.32
C LEU A 959 20.72 -17.23 -10.63
N PHE A 960 20.29 -16.41 -9.66
CA PHE A 960 19.12 -15.54 -9.78
C PHE A 960 19.40 -14.03 -9.59
N GLY A 961 20.54 -13.67 -8.98
CA GLY A 961 20.91 -12.27 -8.72
C GLY A 961 20.20 -11.64 -7.52
N PHE A 962 19.66 -12.47 -6.61
CA PHE A 962 19.01 -12.03 -5.37
C PHE A 962 20.05 -11.77 -4.28
N GLY A 963 19.80 -10.77 -3.40
CA GLY A 963 20.74 -10.39 -2.34
C GLY A 963 20.30 -10.79 -0.93
N ASP A 964 21.24 -11.31 -0.14
CA ASP A 964 20.97 -12.02 1.13
C ASP A 964 20.26 -11.18 2.21
N ASN A 965 20.48 -9.86 2.25
CA ASN A 965 19.90 -8.96 3.25
C ASN A 965 18.64 -8.21 2.78
N ASN A 966 18.07 -8.56 1.62
CA ASN A 966 17.04 -7.75 0.97
C ASN A 966 15.60 -7.97 1.48
N TYR A 967 15.35 -9.00 2.31
CA TYR A 967 14.01 -9.36 2.82
C TYR A 967 13.14 -8.16 3.24
N TYR A 968 13.64 -7.30 4.14
CA TYR A 968 12.86 -6.16 4.66
C TYR A 968 12.63 -5.07 3.61
N ARG A 969 13.60 -4.86 2.70
CA ARG A 969 13.47 -3.92 1.58
C ARG A 969 12.33 -4.36 0.66
N ASP A 970 12.29 -5.63 0.33
CA ASP A 970 11.34 -6.18 -0.64
C ASP A 970 9.92 -6.25 -0.07
N VAL A 971 9.77 -6.58 1.22
CA VAL A 971 8.50 -6.45 1.95
C VAL A 971 8.00 -5.00 2.00
N LEU A 972 8.88 -4.02 2.23
CA LEU A 972 8.52 -2.60 2.20
C LEU A 972 8.11 -2.13 0.78
N ILE A 973 8.78 -2.62 -0.26
CA ILE A 973 8.42 -2.32 -1.66
C ILE A 973 7.06 -2.94 -2.01
N LEU A 974 6.75 -4.17 -1.57
CA LEU A 974 5.42 -4.77 -1.74
C LEU A 974 4.33 -3.95 -1.03
N MET A 975 4.60 -3.45 0.18
CA MET A 975 3.70 -2.51 0.87
C MET A 975 3.52 -1.20 0.10
N ALA A 976 4.58 -0.66 -0.51
CA ALA A 976 4.51 0.52 -1.36
C ALA A 976 3.67 0.29 -2.63
N PHE A 977 3.73 -0.90 -3.25
CA PHE A 977 2.83 -1.28 -4.35
C PHE A 977 1.36 -1.33 -3.91
N ILE A 978 1.06 -1.93 -2.75
CA ILE A 978 -0.31 -1.97 -2.20
C ILE A 978 -0.85 -0.55 -2.01
N ILE A 979 -0.07 0.35 -1.40
CA ILE A 979 -0.47 1.76 -1.19
C ILE A 979 -0.61 2.49 -2.53
N GLY A 980 0.35 2.33 -3.44
CA GLY A 980 0.37 2.99 -4.76
C GLY A 980 -0.81 2.57 -5.64
N PHE A 981 -1.10 1.28 -5.75
CA PHE A 981 -2.28 0.79 -6.48
C PHE A 981 -3.57 1.18 -5.76
N GLY A 982 -3.64 1.10 -4.42
CA GLY A 982 -4.81 1.53 -3.65
C GLY A 982 -5.18 3.01 -3.88
N VAL A 983 -4.19 3.91 -3.79
CA VAL A 983 -4.35 5.34 -4.10
C VAL A 983 -4.71 5.53 -5.58
N GLY A 984 -4.08 4.78 -6.49
CA GLY A 984 -4.40 4.79 -7.92
C GLY A 984 -5.86 4.43 -8.20
N VAL A 985 -6.40 3.39 -7.57
CA VAL A 985 -7.81 2.98 -7.73
C VAL A 985 -8.74 4.07 -7.16
N ILE A 986 -8.44 4.61 -5.98
CA ILE A 986 -9.22 5.72 -5.39
C ILE A 986 -9.24 6.93 -6.33
N ALA A 987 -8.08 7.32 -6.86
CA ALA A 987 -7.96 8.44 -7.80
C ALA A 987 -8.73 8.18 -9.11
N VAL A 988 -8.59 7.00 -9.72
CA VAL A 988 -9.32 6.64 -10.95
C VAL A 988 -10.83 6.61 -10.71
N VAL A 989 -11.31 6.05 -9.60
CA VAL A 989 -12.75 6.07 -9.26
C VAL A 989 -13.25 7.50 -9.00
N TRP A 990 -12.44 8.37 -8.41
CA TRP A 990 -12.84 9.75 -8.12
C TRP A 990 -12.79 10.68 -9.34
N PHE A 991 -11.80 10.52 -10.24
CA PHE A 991 -11.59 11.35 -11.43
C PHE A 991 -12.20 10.77 -12.73
N ASN A 992 -11.92 9.51 -13.08
CA ASN A 992 -12.40 8.88 -14.31
C ASN A 992 -13.82 8.31 -14.18
N VAL A 993 -14.22 7.87 -12.98
CA VAL A 993 -15.61 7.51 -12.66
C VAL A 993 -16.36 8.68 -12.00
N ARG A 994 -15.99 9.90 -12.43
CA ARG A 994 -16.75 11.12 -12.22
C ARG A 994 -17.77 11.24 -13.35
N GLU A 995 -19.05 11.28 -12.98
CA GLU A 995 -20.07 11.87 -13.84
C GLU A 995 -19.59 13.28 -14.17
N ARG A 996 -19.41 13.63 -15.46
CA ARG A 996 -18.87 14.93 -15.90
C ARG A 996 -19.91 16.04 -15.70
N ARG A 997 -20.25 16.28 -14.43
CA ARG A 997 -21.05 17.39 -13.89
C ARG A 997 -20.37 18.72 -14.16
#